data_AF-A0A2E8PQ02-F1
#
_entry.id   AF-A0A2E8PQ02-F1
#
_cell.length_a   1.000
_cell.length_b   1.000
_cell.length_c   1.000
_cell.angle_alpha   90.00
_cell.angle_beta   90.00
_cell.angle_gamma   90.00
#
_symmetry.space_group_name_H-M   'P 1'
#
loop_
_entity.id
_entity.type
_entity.pdbx_description
1 polymer ?
#
loop_
_entity_poly.entity_id
_entity_poly.type
_entity_poly.pdbx_seq_one_letter_code
_entity_poly.pdbx_strand_id
1 'polypeptide(L)'
;MNRAMHFSNPPSIQGRPTMVRIRNEMYGCPMKRTILPATAALLLYSLALIIPASPAASAPLQPDKLDELYEDLADVKLQPSDPGVALRRLSLHLRGTIPSIQELEHFDSYQGDEQMARINYAVAFLRSPEFAQYWGTYFGSLFREQTEGRDLKYASFYNYLSQSMHQNKPYDVLVTEMLTASGSPEENPAVNFIVRDGGDPLQLAEYTGRLFHGKRLECARCHDHPFYKGYTKRDYYGLAAFFSQQYTTDQYDKKFEGITGLKYVPRNEVENLPTESQKQYQNAWQKFYRDYWNKLNQQQKKAHRQGTELKYDAVFRVPELGLRFPISDDEPGGDLVQPVYPDGKTATLKEGVDRRTILAQWFTDRRNDRFRKVLINRIWTRLMGWSFFTPMDDWNDSTEIQGEEILNHLDQVFVQQDYRIKDLILYIVSSRAYARSMPVKDSRDASSTIRYFQAQRMDADQLMNSLIKGSFAMTISDIRERRIALASSIPDLSKINLKGLGALKSPSPNQRDFSSAAEVERPVRYNSFLAVFGAGPRIDIADDEMAPTIEQVLTLLNGRLTNRLAQNFARKGSYIHQYYQKEGNIQDAANAIFRSLLSRRMSDAEWQRIQTLTTTDLAGNRKDRFNQEALQDLIWSIFNSQEFIHIN
;
A
#
# COMPACT_ATOMS: atom_id res chain seq x y z
N MET A 1 -38.50 8.95 42.11
CA MET A 1 -38.83 9.92 43.20
C MET A 1 -37.91 11.12 43.09
N ASN A 2 -38.25 12.22 43.77
CA ASN A 2 -37.57 13.53 43.78
C ASN A 2 -36.06 13.43 44.13
N ARG A 3 -35.19 14.42 43.88
CA ARG A 3 -35.39 15.89 43.76
C ARG A 3 -34.21 16.54 43.00
N ALA A 4 -34.35 17.80 42.55
CA ALA A 4 -33.30 18.58 41.88
C ALA A 4 -32.82 19.78 42.73
N MET A 5 -31.64 20.36 42.41
CA MET A 5 -31.27 21.76 42.71
C MET A 5 -30.09 22.26 41.85
N HIS A 6 -29.74 23.57 41.95
CA HIS A 6 -28.98 24.36 40.97
C HIS A 6 -27.76 25.13 41.57
N PHE A 7 -27.01 25.81 40.69
CA PHE A 7 -26.03 26.92 40.93
C PHE A 7 -24.63 26.52 41.45
N SER A 8 -23.53 27.25 41.19
CA SER A 8 -23.32 28.57 40.52
C SER A 8 -21.91 28.72 39.89
N ASN A 9 -21.68 29.82 39.17
CA ASN A 9 -20.43 30.27 38.50
C ASN A 9 -20.09 31.72 38.98
N PRO A 10 -18.97 32.38 38.58
CA PRO A 10 -17.71 31.93 37.94
C PRO A 10 -16.53 32.07 38.95
N PRO A 11 -15.57 33.06 39.00
CA PRO A 11 -15.19 34.22 38.16
C PRO A 11 -13.78 34.06 37.48
N SER A 12 -13.04 35.14 37.21
CA SER A 12 -11.69 35.16 36.58
C SER A 12 -10.84 36.39 36.98
N ILE A 13 -9.49 36.30 36.93
CA ILE A 13 -8.55 37.43 37.10
C ILE A 13 -7.36 37.32 36.12
N GLN A 14 -6.82 38.46 35.67
CA GLN A 14 -5.69 38.62 34.74
C GLN A 14 -4.36 38.93 35.46
N GLY A 15 -3.20 38.65 34.84
CA GLY A 15 -1.90 39.08 35.37
C GLY A 15 -0.69 38.92 34.43
N ARG A 16 -0.13 40.04 33.96
CA ARG A 16 1.24 40.21 33.42
C ARG A 16 2.01 41.09 34.44
N PRO A 17 3.37 41.02 34.58
CA PRO A 17 4.20 41.84 33.68
C PRO A 17 5.70 41.46 33.47
N THR A 18 6.27 42.10 32.43
CA THR A 18 7.67 42.60 32.26
C THR A 18 8.93 41.71 32.34
N MET A 19 9.85 42.00 31.40
CA MET A 19 11.27 41.65 31.43
C MET A 19 12.06 42.44 32.48
N VAL A 20 13.20 41.90 32.91
CA VAL A 20 14.36 42.67 33.41
C VAL A 20 15.61 42.24 32.65
N ARG A 21 16.51 43.19 32.36
CA ARG A 21 17.73 43.02 31.56
C ARG A 21 18.92 43.44 32.42
N ILE A 22 19.88 42.54 32.69
CA ILE A 22 21.14 42.83 33.40
C ILE A 22 22.32 42.35 32.53
N ARG A 23 23.51 42.93 32.71
CA ARG A 23 24.66 42.87 31.79
C ARG A 23 25.98 42.76 32.56
N ASN A 24 27.00 42.24 31.87
CA ASN A 24 28.45 42.37 32.12
C ASN A 24 29.12 41.54 33.23
N GLU A 25 30.46 41.51 33.11
CA GLU A 25 31.52 41.05 34.05
C GLU A 25 31.65 39.51 34.19
N MET A 26 32.60 38.82 33.55
CA MET A 26 33.97 39.10 33.04
C MET A 26 35.07 39.15 34.11
N TYR A 27 35.75 38.01 34.30
CA TYR A 27 37.03 37.89 35.01
C TYR A 27 37.99 36.97 34.25
N GLY A 28 39.28 37.35 34.20
CA GLY A 28 40.38 36.43 33.88
C GLY A 28 40.83 35.63 35.12
N CYS A 29 42.00 34.97 35.17
CA CYS A 29 43.15 35.03 34.26
C CYS A 29 44.00 33.70 34.44
N PRO A 30 45.32 33.60 34.18
CA PRO A 30 45.86 32.99 32.96
C PRO A 30 46.85 31.81 33.20
N MET A 31 47.73 31.57 32.20
CA MET A 31 48.89 30.66 32.14
C MET A 31 48.60 29.23 31.64
N LYS A 32 49.49 28.60 30.83
CA LYS A 32 50.80 29.04 30.29
C LYS A 32 51.02 28.47 28.87
N ARG A 33 51.79 29.19 28.03
CA ARG A 33 52.31 28.66 26.75
C ARG A 33 53.66 27.98 26.96
N THR A 34 53.91 26.92 26.20
CA THR A 34 55.26 26.39 25.91
C THR A 34 55.32 26.11 24.40
N ILE A 35 56.48 26.36 23.76
CA ILE A 35 56.69 26.26 22.31
C ILE A 35 58.07 25.61 22.08
N LEU A 36 58.27 25.02 20.88
CA LEU A 36 59.48 24.41 20.32
C LEU A 36 59.67 22.90 20.61
N PRO A 37 60.30 22.15 19.67
CA PRO A 37 60.32 22.31 18.21
C PRO A 37 59.92 21.02 17.47
N ALA A 38 59.98 21.04 16.13
CA ALA A 38 59.56 19.93 15.28
C ALA A 38 60.64 18.84 15.09
N THR A 39 60.18 17.58 14.97
CA THR A 39 60.84 16.53 14.19
C THR A 39 59.86 16.00 13.16
N ALA A 40 60.21 16.04 11.88
CA ALA A 40 59.30 15.65 10.80
C ALA A 40 59.31 14.14 10.56
N ALA A 41 58.12 13.55 10.41
CA ALA A 41 57.92 12.20 9.90
C ALA A 41 56.94 12.28 8.72
N LEU A 42 57.40 11.94 7.52
CA LEU A 42 56.60 11.93 6.30
C LEU A 42 55.69 10.70 6.29
N LEU A 43 54.41 10.91 6.60
CA LEU A 43 53.33 10.01 6.19
C LEU A 43 52.48 10.71 5.14
N LEU A 44 52.61 10.26 3.89
CA LEU A 44 51.83 10.72 2.74
C LEU A 44 50.39 10.21 2.84
N TYR A 45 49.60 10.83 3.72
CA TYR A 45 48.15 10.65 3.70
C TYR A 45 47.58 11.41 2.50
N SER A 46 47.31 10.68 1.42
CA SER A 46 46.60 11.20 0.26
C SER A 46 45.15 11.50 0.64
N LEU A 47 44.90 12.69 1.18
CA LEU A 47 43.55 13.26 1.22
C LEU A 47 43.11 13.52 -0.22
N ALA A 48 42.56 12.49 -0.85
CA ALA A 48 41.56 12.70 -1.89
C ALA A 48 40.44 13.51 -1.24
N LEU A 49 40.42 14.82 -1.51
CA LEU A 49 39.26 15.66 -1.24
C LEU A 49 38.11 15.10 -2.09
N ILE A 50 37.30 14.24 -1.49
CA ILE A 50 35.97 13.90 -1.99
C ILE A 50 35.15 15.18 -1.83
N ILE A 51 35.31 16.08 -2.80
CA ILE A 51 34.30 17.07 -3.13
C ILE A 51 33.07 16.21 -3.45
N PRO A 52 31.99 16.25 -2.66
CA PRO A 52 30.76 15.59 -3.05
C PRO A 52 30.34 16.26 -4.36
N ALA A 53 30.36 15.51 -5.45
CA ALA A 53 29.90 16.01 -6.74
C ALA A 53 28.49 16.56 -6.50
N SER A 54 28.31 17.88 -6.66
CA SER A 54 27.00 18.50 -6.57
C SER A 54 26.09 17.72 -7.50
N PRO A 55 24.95 17.18 -7.03
CA PRO A 55 24.11 16.34 -7.87
C PRO A 55 23.76 17.15 -9.11
N ALA A 56 24.26 16.69 -10.26
CA ALA A 56 24.08 17.39 -11.52
C ALA A 56 22.57 17.59 -11.70
N ALA A 57 22.15 18.85 -11.83
CA ALA A 57 20.74 19.21 -11.74
C ALA A 57 19.95 18.36 -12.75
N SER A 58 19.16 17.42 -12.22
CA SER A 58 18.47 16.43 -13.05
C SER A 58 17.61 17.16 -14.07
N ALA A 59 17.74 16.77 -15.33
CA ALA A 59 16.86 17.25 -16.38
C ALA A 59 15.40 17.03 -15.95
N PRO A 60 14.46 17.94 -16.29
CA PRO A 60 13.07 17.79 -15.91
C PRO A 60 12.55 16.42 -16.33
N LEU A 61 11.95 15.68 -15.40
CA LEU A 61 11.53 14.30 -15.64
C LEU A 61 10.24 14.29 -16.49
N GLN A 62 10.40 14.44 -17.81
CA GLN A 62 9.28 14.47 -18.76
C GLN A 62 8.95 13.06 -19.27
N PRO A 63 7.65 12.71 -19.41
CA PRO A 63 7.22 11.39 -19.87
C PRO A 63 7.49 11.13 -21.35
N ASP A 64 7.99 12.13 -22.08
CA ASP A 64 8.20 12.11 -23.53
C ASP A 64 9.01 10.89 -23.98
N LYS A 65 10.03 10.44 -23.22
CA LYS A 65 10.79 9.23 -23.57
C LYS A 65 10.00 7.93 -23.37
N LEU A 66 9.07 7.89 -22.41
CA LEU A 66 8.12 6.77 -22.30
C LEU A 66 7.11 6.80 -23.45
N ASP A 67 6.67 7.98 -23.89
CA ASP A 67 5.80 8.10 -25.05
C ASP A 67 6.49 7.68 -26.36
N GLU A 68 7.75 8.09 -26.59
CA GLU A 68 8.57 7.62 -27.71
C GLU A 68 8.63 6.09 -27.74
N LEU A 69 9.06 5.46 -26.64
CA LEU A 69 9.17 3.99 -26.57
C LEU A 69 7.82 3.28 -26.74
N TYR A 70 6.70 3.90 -26.33
CA TYR A 70 5.37 3.34 -26.55
C TYR A 70 4.88 3.51 -27.99
N GLU A 71 5.25 4.59 -28.68
CA GLU A 71 4.94 4.80 -30.10
C GLU A 71 5.83 3.97 -31.02
N ASP A 72 7.13 3.81 -30.70
CA ASP A 72 8.09 2.98 -31.44
C ASP A 72 7.74 1.48 -31.39
N LEU A 73 7.16 1.00 -30.28
CA LEU A 73 6.77 -0.40 -30.08
C LEU A 73 5.30 -0.69 -30.43
N ALA A 74 4.48 0.32 -30.75
CA ALA A 74 3.08 0.13 -31.12
C ALA A 74 2.93 -0.22 -32.61
N ASP A 75 2.28 -1.35 -32.92
CA ASP A 75 1.96 -1.77 -34.29
C ASP A 75 0.89 -0.90 -34.99
N VAL A 76 0.14 -0.09 -34.22
CA VAL A 76 -0.94 0.77 -34.72
C VAL A 76 -0.84 2.20 -34.22
N LYS A 77 -1.33 3.16 -35.02
CA LYS A 77 -1.44 4.57 -34.62
C LYS A 77 -2.53 4.76 -33.56
N LEU A 78 -2.13 4.66 -32.30
CA LEU A 78 -3.00 4.84 -31.13
C LEU A 78 -3.56 6.25 -31.02
N GLN A 79 -4.87 6.36 -30.80
CA GLN A 79 -5.57 7.61 -30.59
C GLN A 79 -5.60 7.98 -29.09
N PRO A 80 -5.73 9.27 -28.73
CA PRO A 80 -6.11 9.67 -27.38
C PRO A 80 -7.43 8.99 -26.93
N SER A 81 -7.65 8.87 -25.63
CA SER A 81 -9.00 8.65 -25.09
C SER A 81 -9.76 9.98 -24.95
N ASP A 82 -11.08 9.91 -24.77
CA ASP A 82 -11.86 11.09 -24.40
C ASP A 82 -11.33 11.71 -23.09
N PRO A 83 -11.23 13.05 -22.95
CA PRO A 83 -10.60 13.67 -21.78
C PRO A 83 -11.30 13.37 -20.45
N GLY A 84 -12.63 13.20 -20.46
CA GLY A 84 -13.42 12.78 -19.31
C GLY A 84 -13.18 11.31 -18.94
N VAL A 85 -13.02 10.44 -19.94
CA VAL A 85 -12.58 9.04 -19.75
C VAL A 85 -11.15 8.98 -19.19
N ALA A 86 -10.23 9.80 -19.69
CA ALA A 86 -8.86 9.89 -19.17
C ALA A 86 -8.82 10.34 -17.71
N LEU A 87 -9.62 11.35 -17.32
CA LEU A 87 -9.75 11.78 -15.92
C LEU A 87 -10.42 10.71 -15.05
N ARG A 88 -11.41 9.97 -15.58
CA ARG A 88 -12.07 8.84 -14.91
C ARG A 88 -11.05 7.75 -14.57
N ARG A 89 -10.31 7.28 -15.58
CA ARG A 89 -9.22 6.28 -15.45
C ARG A 89 -8.21 6.72 -14.39
N LEU A 90 -7.75 7.97 -14.46
CA LEU A 90 -6.82 8.58 -13.50
C LEU A 90 -7.37 8.57 -12.07
N SER A 91 -8.62 9.01 -11.88
CA SER A 91 -9.27 9.06 -10.56
C SER A 91 -9.40 7.66 -9.95
N LEU A 92 -9.79 6.67 -10.75
CA LEU A 92 -9.96 5.29 -10.29
C LEU A 92 -8.63 4.60 -9.95
N HIS A 93 -7.59 4.79 -10.78
CA HIS A 93 -6.27 4.21 -10.57
C HIS A 93 -5.54 4.83 -9.38
N LEU A 94 -5.66 6.15 -9.18
CA LEU A 94 -4.94 6.83 -8.11
C LEU A 94 -5.64 6.71 -6.76
N ARG A 95 -6.95 6.92 -6.69
CA ARG A 95 -7.66 7.06 -5.40
C ARG A 95 -8.90 6.17 -5.24
N GLY A 96 -9.07 5.17 -6.09
CA GLY A 96 -10.11 4.15 -5.91
C GLY A 96 -11.54 4.70 -5.95
N THR A 97 -11.81 5.77 -6.71
CA THR A 97 -13.17 6.33 -6.88
C THR A 97 -13.26 7.22 -8.13
N ILE A 98 -14.47 7.40 -8.66
CA ILE A 98 -14.79 8.32 -9.77
C ILE A 98 -14.56 9.81 -9.43
N PRO A 99 -14.45 10.72 -10.43
CA PRO A 99 -14.50 12.18 -10.23
C PRO A 99 -15.82 12.65 -9.57
N SER A 100 -15.81 13.82 -8.94
CA SER A 100 -17.05 14.57 -8.62
C SER A 100 -17.41 15.52 -9.78
N ILE A 101 -18.63 16.06 -9.75
CA ILE A 101 -19.08 17.02 -10.78
C ILE A 101 -18.18 18.26 -10.77
N GLN A 102 -17.81 18.74 -9.59
CA GLN A 102 -16.94 19.89 -9.37
C GLN A 102 -15.53 19.66 -9.92
N GLU A 103 -15.03 18.43 -9.82
CA GLU A 103 -13.75 18.03 -10.41
C GLU A 103 -13.84 18.00 -11.96
N LEU A 104 -14.98 17.61 -12.52
CA LEU A 104 -15.22 17.58 -13.97
C LEU A 104 -15.46 18.98 -14.57
N GLU A 105 -16.29 19.81 -13.92
CA GLU A 105 -16.53 21.22 -14.30
C GLU A 105 -15.25 22.04 -14.26
N HIS A 106 -14.38 21.81 -13.27
CA HIS A 106 -13.07 22.43 -13.22
C HIS A 106 -12.11 21.86 -14.28
N PHE A 107 -12.19 20.56 -14.60
CA PHE A 107 -11.40 19.98 -15.69
C PHE A 107 -11.79 20.55 -17.06
N ASP A 108 -13.08 20.75 -17.34
CA ASP A 108 -13.58 21.41 -18.57
C ASP A 108 -12.97 22.81 -18.78
N SER A 109 -12.58 23.49 -17.69
CA SER A 109 -12.06 24.87 -17.74
C SER A 109 -10.64 24.99 -18.32
N TYR A 110 -9.91 23.87 -18.49
CA TYR A 110 -8.54 23.84 -19.05
C TYR A 110 -8.45 24.00 -20.58
N GLN A 111 -9.59 24.13 -21.28
CA GLN A 111 -9.74 24.49 -22.71
C GLN A 111 -8.49 24.31 -23.60
N GLY A 112 -8.16 23.06 -23.93
CA GLY A 112 -7.10 22.70 -24.87
C GLY A 112 -5.77 22.25 -24.26
N ASP A 113 -5.55 22.40 -22.95
CA ASP A 113 -4.38 21.82 -22.26
C ASP A 113 -4.78 20.65 -21.34
N GLU A 114 -5.25 19.58 -21.97
CA GLU A 114 -5.65 18.33 -21.33
C GLU A 114 -4.47 17.59 -20.68
N GLN A 115 -3.23 17.86 -21.12
CA GLN A 115 -2.03 17.27 -20.55
C GLN A 115 -1.65 17.97 -19.24
N MET A 116 -1.62 19.31 -19.19
CA MET A 116 -1.49 20.02 -17.92
C MET A 116 -2.62 19.66 -16.97
N ALA A 117 -3.87 19.60 -17.46
CA ALA A 117 -5.01 19.20 -16.64
C ALA A 117 -4.79 17.83 -15.99
N ARG A 118 -4.44 16.80 -16.79
CA ARG A 118 -4.17 15.44 -16.30
C ARG A 118 -3.02 15.41 -15.29
N ILE A 119 -1.91 16.11 -15.54
CA ILE A 119 -0.76 16.19 -14.62
C ILE A 119 -1.16 16.86 -13.30
N ASN A 120 -1.88 17.98 -13.38
CA ASN A 120 -2.36 18.72 -12.21
C ASN A 120 -3.31 17.87 -11.34
N TYR A 121 -4.25 17.11 -11.95
CA TYR A 121 -5.09 16.17 -11.21
C TYR A 121 -4.32 14.95 -10.69
N ALA A 122 -3.31 14.45 -11.40
CA ALA A 122 -2.47 13.36 -10.92
C ALA A 122 -1.74 13.75 -9.64
N VAL A 123 -1.09 14.92 -9.63
CA VAL A 123 -0.44 15.50 -8.44
C VAL A 123 -1.44 15.74 -7.30
N ALA A 124 -2.66 16.18 -7.60
CA ALA A 124 -3.70 16.36 -6.60
C ALA A 124 -4.16 15.04 -5.95
N PHE A 125 -4.42 14.00 -6.76
CA PHE A 125 -4.88 12.69 -6.28
C PHE A 125 -3.76 11.95 -5.54
N LEU A 126 -2.52 11.95 -6.05
CA LEU A 126 -1.35 11.37 -5.36
C LEU A 126 -1.09 11.97 -3.96
N ARG A 127 -1.51 13.23 -3.75
CA ARG A 127 -1.40 13.94 -2.46
C ARG A 127 -2.67 13.85 -1.60
N SER A 128 -3.71 13.20 -2.08
CA SER A 128 -4.96 13.00 -1.33
C SER A 128 -4.80 11.87 -0.29
N PRO A 129 -5.61 11.87 0.78
CA PRO A 129 -5.60 10.78 1.74
C PRO A 129 -6.24 9.50 1.14
N GLU A 130 -7.13 9.62 0.15
CA GLU A 130 -7.77 8.48 -0.54
C GLU A 130 -6.78 7.70 -1.40
N PHE A 131 -5.78 8.33 -2.05
CA PHE A 131 -4.68 7.58 -2.69
C PHE A 131 -3.98 6.68 -1.68
N ALA A 132 -3.62 7.25 -0.53
CA ALA A 132 -2.85 6.55 0.49
C ALA A 132 -3.65 5.41 1.16
N GLN A 133 -4.97 5.56 1.25
CA GLN A 133 -5.89 4.51 1.68
C GLN A 133 -5.99 3.39 0.62
N TYR A 134 -6.31 3.74 -0.63
CA TYR A 134 -6.53 2.77 -1.71
C TYR A 134 -5.26 1.99 -2.09
N TRP A 135 -4.12 2.67 -2.24
CA TRP A 135 -2.83 1.99 -2.42
C TRP A 135 -2.34 1.32 -1.14
N GLY A 136 -2.80 1.77 0.04
CA GLY A 136 -2.64 1.07 1.31
C GLY A 136 -3.32 -0.31 1.30
N THR A 137 -4.57 -0.40 0.84
CA THR A 137 -5.28 -1.69 0.66
C THR A 137 -4.59 -2.58 -0.36
N TYR A 138 -4.10 -2.02 -1.48
CA TYR A 138 -3.39 -2.77 -2.53
C TYR A 138 -2.05 -3.34 -2.05
N PHE A 139 -1.21 -2.54 -1.39
CA PHE A 139 -0.03 -3.08 -0.72
C PHE A 139 -0.41 -4.02 0.43
N GLY A 140 -1.59 -3.85 1.02
CA GLY A 140 -2.16 -4.78 1.98
C GLY A 140 -2.44 -6.17 1.40
N SER A 141 -2.93 -6.30 0.16
CA SER A 141 -3.06 -7.62 -0.48
C SER A 141 -1.73 -8.20 -0.95
N LEU A 142 -0.81 -7.35 -1.43
CA LEU A 142 0.57 -7.77 -1.73
C LEU A 142 1.35 -8.26 -0.50
N PHE A 143 1.03 -7.79 0.71
CA PHE A 143 1.75 -8.10 1.96
C PHE A 143 0.95 -8.93 2.97
N ARG A 144 -0.23 -9.45 2.60
CA ARG A 144 -1.16 -10.20 3.45
C ARG A 144 -1.47 -9.49 4.77
N GLU A 145 -1.89 -8.24 4.65
CA GLU A 145 -2.39 -7.41 5.76
C GLU A 145 -3.64 -8.02 6.38
N GLN A 146 -3.65 -8.12 7.71
CA GLN A 146 -4.82 -8.50 8.48
C GLN A 146 -5.09 -7.40 9.49
N THR A 147 -6.24 -6.74 9.31
CA THR A 147 -6.76 -5.69 10.18
C THR A 147 -7.11 -6.26 11.55
N GLU A 148 -7.58 -7.51 11.63
CA GLU A 148 -7.79 -8.25 12.87
C GLU A 148 -7.23 -9.67 12.73
N GLY A 149 -6.61 -10.19 13.79
CA GLY A 149 -6.05 -11.53 13.87
C GLY A 149 -5.74 -11.87 15.33
N ARG A 150 -5.43 -13.15 15.60
CA ARG A 150 -5.02 -13.58 16.95
C ARG A 150 -3.80 -12.78 17.39
N ASP A 151 -3.90 -12.15 18.56
CA ASP A 151 -2.82 -11.41 19.23
C ASP A 151 -2.15 -10.33 18.35
N LEU A 152 -2.88 -9.80 17.35
CA LEU A 152 -2.49 -8.66 16.53
C LEU A 152 -3.13 -7.36 17.03
N LYS A 153 -2.45 -6.23 16.80
CA LYS A 153 -3.02 -4.90 17.08
C LYS A 153 -3.93 -4.46 15.93
N TYR A 154 -5.22 -4.28 16.23
CA TYR A 154 -6.25 -3.95 15.25
C TYR A 154 -5.84 -2.78 14.34
N ALA A 155 -5.97 -2.99 13.03
CA ALA A 155 -5.58 -2.08 11.94
C ALA A 155 -4.13 -1.58 11.94
N SER A 156 -3.22 -2.13 12.76
CA SER A 156 -1.86 -1.58 12.92
C SER A 156 -1.07 -1.61 11.60
N PHE A 157 -1.15 -2.71 10.86
CA PHE A 157 -0.38 -2.87 9.62
C PHE A 157 -0.97 -2.06 8.46
N TYR A 158 -2.29 -2.07 8.26
CA TYR A 158 -2.97 -1.17 7.32
C TYR A 158 -2.62 0.31 7.58
N ASN A 159 -2.62 0.75 8.85
CA ASN A 159 -2.25 2.13 9.20
C ASN A 159 -0.79 2.43 8.85
N TYR A 160 0.13 1.48 9.04
CA TYR A 160 1.53 1.62 8.65
C TYR A 160 1.72 1.67 7.12
N LEU A 161 1.03 0.82 6.36
CA LEU A 161 1.11 0.79 4.90
C LEU A 161 0.51 2.05 4.28
N SER A 162 -0.71 2.42 4.68
CA SER A 162 -1.36 3.64 4.23
C SER A 162 -0.60 4.90 4.65
N GLN A 163 -0.04 4.96 5.86
CA GLN A 163 0.84 6.07 6.28
C GLN A 163 2.17 6.11 5.52
N SER A 164 2.76 4.96 5.17
CA SER A 164 3.96 4.90 4.32
C SER A 164 3.68 5.43 2.91
N MET A 165 2.53 5.07 2.33
CA MET A 165 2.05 5.67 1.07
C MET A 165 1.76 7.16 1.24
N HIS A 166 1.11 7.59 2.34
CA HIS A 166 0.81 9.00 2.59
C HIS A 166 2.09 9.84 2.68
N GLN A 167 3.13 9.34 3.35
CA GLN A 167 4.41 10.02 3.49
C GLN A 167 5.27 10.04 2.22
N ASN A 168 4.90 9.28 1.18
CA ASN A 168 5.74 8.97 0.01
C ASN A 168 7.08 8.30 0.41
N LYS A 169 7.00 7.28 1.28
CA LYS A 169 8.17 6.50 1.72
C LYS A 169 8.78 5.76 0.51
N PRO A 170 10.10 5.82 0.30
CA PRO A 170 10.81 4.99 -0.66
C PRO A 170 10.56 3.48 -0.46
N TYR A 171 10.48 2.71 -1.54
CA TYR A 171 10.15 1.29 -1.49
C TYR A 171 11.25 0.45 -0.82
N ASP A 172 12.51 0.77 -1.05
CA ASP A 172 13.65 0.18 -0.38
C ASP A 172 13.60 0.35 1.14
N VAL A 173 13.24 1.55 1.61
CA VAL A 173 13.04 1.85 3.03
C VAL A 173 11.84 1.07 3.59
N LEU A 174 10.70 1.04 2.88
CA LEU A 174 9.51 0.29 3.27
C LEU A 174 9.80 -1.21 3.42
N VAL A 175 10.53 -1.82 2.48
CA VAL A 175 10.91 -3.24 2.52
C VAL A 175 11.94 -3.50 3.62
N THR A 176 12.93 -2.63 3.79
CA THR A 176 13.94 -2.76 4.86
C THR A 176 13.31 -2.69 6.25
N GLU A 177 12.39 -1.75 6.48
CA GLU A 177 11.64 -1.64 7.75
C GLU A 177 10.85 -2.93 8.04
N MET A 178 10.17 -3.52 7.05
CA MET A 178 9.40 -4.77 7.23
C MET A 178 10.28 -5.99 7.48
N LEU A 179 11.35 -6.20 6.69
CA LEU A 179 12.22 -7.37 6.82
C LEU A 179 13.03 -7.36 8.12
N THR A 180 13.35 -6.18 8.66
CA THR A 180 14.18 -6.02 9.87
C THR A 180 13.37 -5.74 11.15
N ALA A 181 12.04 -5.71 11.07
CA ALA A 181 11.17 -5.31 12.17
C ALA A 181 11.38 -6.14 13.45
N SER A 182 11.27 -5.53 14.62
CA SER A 182 11.34 -6.19 15.94
C SER A 182 10.56 -5.40 16.99
N GLY A 183 10.20 -6.05 18.11
CA GLY A 183 9.31 -5.50 19.13
C GLY A 183 7.84 -5.91 18.92
N SER A 184 6.91 -5.18 19.54
CA SER A 184 5.48 -5.46 19.42
C SER A 184 4.79 -4.70 18.25
N PRO A 185 3.64 -5.19 17.74
CA PRO A 185 2.77 -4.47 16.81
C PRO A 185 2.23 -3.12 17.33
N GLU A 186 2.41 -2.82 18.62
CA GLU A 186 2.05 -1.55 19.25
C GLU A 186 3.14 -0.48 19.10
N GLU A 187 4.40 -0.89 19.21
CA GLU A 187 5.59 -0.02 19.14
C GLU A 187 6.13 0.09 17.71
N ASN A 188 6.10 -1.02 16.97
CA ASN A 188 6.65 -1.15 15.62
C ASN A 188 5.67 -1.91 14.71
N PRO A 189 4.68 -1.22 14.10
CA PRO A 189 3.70 -1.83 13.20
C PRO A 189 4.26 -2.62 12.02
N ALA A 190 5.53 -2.45 11.63
CA ALA A 190 6.14 -3.23 10.56
C ALA A 190 6.31 -4.73 10.93
N VAL A 191 6.31 -5.09 12.22
CA VAL A 191 6.44 -6.51 12.65
C VAL A 191 5.27 -7.38 12.21
N ASN A 192 4.14 -6.80 11.81
CA ASN A 192 3.01 -7.54 11.24
C ASN A 192 3.37 -8.29 9.94
N PHE A 193 4.41 -7.84 9.21
CA PHE A 193 4.98 -8.60 8.09
C PHE A 193 5.64 -9.93 8.53
N ILE A 194 5.97 -10.07 9.82
CA ILE A 194 6.65 -11.22 10.41
C ILE A 194 5.68 -12.06 11.25
N VAL A 195 4.88 -11.45 12.13
CA VAL A 195 3.98 -12.21 13.04
C VAL A 195 2.79 -12.86 12.34
N ARG A 196 2.35 -12.38 11.16
CA ARG A 196 1.23 -13.00 10.42
C ARG A 196 1.44 -14.48 10.06
N ASP A 197 2.70 -14.90 9.96
CA ASP A 197 3.15 -16.27 9.60
C ASP A 197 3.80 -16.97 10.81
N GLY A 198 3.52 -16.52 12.04
CA GLY A 198 4.10 -17.06 13.26
C GLY A 198 5.63 -16.91 13.34
N GLY A 199 6.19 -15.93 12.62
CA GLY A 199 7.64 -15.69 12.56
C GLY A 199 8.46 -16.77 11.83
N ASP A 200 7.83 -17.78 11.22
CA ASP A 200 8.49 -18.95 10.63
C ASP A 200 9.53 -18.54 9.55
N PRO A 201 10.83 -18.82 9.76
CA PRO A 201 11.87 -18.52 8.79
C PRO A 201 11.65 -19.14 7.41
N LEU A 202 10.96 -20.29 7.32
CA LEU A 202 10.67 -20.98 6.06
C LEU A 202 9.61 -20.25 5.25
N GLN A 203 8.43 -19.98 5.83
CA GLN A 203 7.37 -19.20 5.18
C GLN A 203 7.84 -17.78 4.84
N LEU A 204 8.64 -17.14 5.70
CA LEU A 204 9.23 -15.83 5.40
C LEU A 204 10.19 -15.88 4.21
N ALA A 205 10.95 -16.97 4.01
CA ALA A 205 11.80 -17.16 2.83
C ALA A 205 10.98 -17.36 1.54
N GLU A 206 10.01 -18.28 1.55
CA GLU A 206 9.07 -18.53 0.43
C GLU A 206 8.40 -17.22 -0.02
N TYR A 207 7.79 -16.51 0.93
CA TYR A 207 7.03 -15.31 0.68
C TYR A 207 7.92 -14.14 0.22
N THR A 208 9.07 -13.93 0.86
CA THR A 208 10.04 -12.90 0.47
C THR A 208 10.62 -13.17 -0.94
N GLY A 209 10.85 -14.43 -1.29
CA GLY A 209 11.29 -14.84 -2.64
C GLY A 209 10.27 -14.48 -3.72
N ARG A 210 9.02 -14.91 -3.56
CA ARG A 210 7.92 -14.62 -4.49
C ARG A 210 7.60 -13.12 -4.58
N LEU A 211 7.56 -12.45 -3.43
CA LEU A 211 7.17 -11.05 -3.31
C LEU A 211 8.25 -10.09 -3.84
N PHE A 212 9.51 -10.25 -3.47
CA PHE A 212 10.56 -9.26 -3.74
C PHE A 212 11.61 -9.70 -4.77
N HIS A 213 11.82 -11.01 -4.98
CA HIS A 213 12.67 -11.48 -6.08
C HIS A 213 11.85 -11.91 -7.32
N GLY A 214 10.56 -12.19 -7.15
CA GLY A 214 9.74 -12.78 -8.21
C GLY A 214 10.20 -14.19 -8.55
N LYS A 215 10.47 -15.03 -7.55
CA LYS A 215 10.73 -16.46 -7.73
C LYS A 215 9.87 -17.29 -6.78
N ARG A 216 9.26 -18.34 -7.31
CA ARG A 216 8.62 -19.42 -6.55
C ARG A 216 9.69 -20.41 -6.10
N LEU A 217 9.92 -20.50 -4.81
CA LEU A 217 11.01 -21.27 -4.19
C LEU A 217 10.49 -22.42 -3.32
N GLU A 218 9.18 -22.53 -3.14
CA GLU A 218 8.49 -23.52 -2.32
C GLU A 218 8.79 -24.97 -2.72
N CYS A 219 8.98 -25.29 -4.01
CA CYS A 219 9.41 -26.64 -4.42
C CYS A 219 10.82 -26.99 -3.92
N ALA A 220 11.66 -25.99 -3.62
CA ALA A 220 12.98 -26.20 -3.05
C ALA A 220 12.95 -26.51 -1.53
N ARG A 221 11.77 -26.58 -0.91
CA ARG A 221 11.63 -26.97 0.50
C ARG A 221 11.99 -28.43 0.75
N CYS A 222 11.61 -29.33 -0.15
CA CYS A 222 11.74 -30.78 0.04
C CYS A 222 12.81 -31.42 -0.87
N HIS A 223 13.06 -30.88 -2.06
CA HIS A 223 14.05 -31.37 -3.02
C HIS A 223 14.75 -30.21 -3.74
N ASP A 224 15.65 -30.47 -4.68
CA ASP A 224 16.27 -29.41 -5.50
C ASP A 224 15.26 -28.85 -6.52
N HIS A 225 15.36 -27.57 -6.88
CA HIS A 225 14.31 -26.90 -7.65
C HIS A 225 14.22 -27.42 -9.09
N PRO A 226 13.06 -27.95 -9.54
CA PRO A 226 12.96 -28.67 -10.82
C PRO A 226 13.10 -27.76 -12.04
N PHE A 227 12.82 -26.46 -11.88
CA PHE A 227 12.82 -25.49 -12.98
C PHE A 227 13.91 -24.41 -12.88
N TYR A 228 14.60 -24.28 -11.73
CA TYR A 228 15.65 -23.27 -11.53
C TYR A 228 16.99 -24.00 -11.39
N LYS A 229 17.75 -24.06 -12.51
CA LYS A 229 18.92 -24.93 -12.63
C LYS A 229 19.97 -24.61 -11.56
N GLY A 230 20.32 -25.59 -10.74
CA GLY A 230 21.32 -25.49 -9.69
C GLY A 230 20.86 -24.81 -8.39
N TYR A 231 19.57 -24.48 -8.25
CA TYR A 231 19.02 -24.00 -6.97
C TYR A 231 18.62 -25.20 -6.10
N THR A 232 19.36 -25.47 -5.04
CA THR A 232 19.21 -26.68 -4.22
C THR A 232 18.24 -26.50 -3.06
N LYS A 233 17.85 -27.63 -2.44
CA LYS A 233 17.16 -27.64 -1.14
C LYS A 233 17.94 -26.83 -0.09
N ARG A 234 19.27 -26.88 -0.13
CA ARG A 234 20.12 -26.19 0.85
C ARG A 234 20.18 -24.68 0.64
N ASP A 235 19.99 -24.20 -0.59
CA ASP A 235 19.90 -22.76 -0.88
C ASP A 235 18.57 -22.17 -0.38
N TYR A 236 17.47 -22.93 -0.46
CA TYR A 236 16.20 -22.59 0.17
C TYR A 236 16.32 -22.43 1.69
N TYR A 237 16.92 -23.42 2.39
CA TYR A 237 17.20 -23.28 3.83
C TYR A 237 18.21 -22.15 4.11
N GLY A 238 19.10 -21.83 3.18
CA GLY A 238 19.99 -20.67 3.24
C GLY A 238 19.24 -19.33 3.18
N LEU A 239 18.18 -19.22 2.36
CA LEU A 239 17.33 -18.02 2.35
C LEU A 239 16.57 -17.88 3.69
N ALA A 240 16.07 -18.98 4.23
CA ALA A 240 15.43 -19.00 5.55
C ALA A 240 16.40 -18.70 6.70
N ALA A 241 17.69 -19.07 6.58
CA ALA A 241 18.70 -18.78 7.60
C ALA A 241 18.99 -17.28 7.81
N PHE A 242 18.49 -16.39 6.94
CA PHE A 242 18.45 -14.95 7.22
C PHE A 242 17.42 -14.58 8.30
N PHE A 243 16.26 -15.24 8.31
CA PHE A 243 15.16 -14.97 9.23
C PHE A 243 15.27 -15.72 10.56
N SER A 244 16.27 -16.59 10.75
CA SER A 244 16.38 -17.44 11.96
C SER A 244 17.09 -16.83 13.16
N GLN A 245 17.46 -15.54 13.12
CA GLN A 245 17.98 -14.80 14.30
C GLN A 245 16.86 -14.29 15.24
N GLN A 246 15.62 -14.76 15.07
CA GLN A 246 14.44 -14.28 15.78
C GLN A 246 13.46 -15.42 16.09
N TYR A 247 12.56 -15.17 17.04
CA TYR A 247 11.32 -15.93 17.24
C TYR A 247 10.18 -14.96 17.57
N THR A 248 8.93 -15.42 17.45
CA THR A 248 7.72 -14.70 17.91
C THR A 248 7.12 -15.39 19.13
N THR A 249 6.51 -14.61 20.02
CA THR A 249 5.74 -15.16 21.15
C THR A 249 4.81 -14.12 21.78
N ASP A 250 3.74 -14.64 22.35
CA ASP A 250 2.80 -14.05 23.31
C ASP A 250 3.35 -13.98 24.75
N GLN A 251 4.52 -14.55 25.07
CA GLN A 251 5.00 -14.71 26.45
C GLN A 251 6.51 -14.41 26.60
N TYR A 252 6.86 -13.44 27.45
CA TYR A 252 8.25 -13.05 27.70
C TYR A 252 8.65 -13.06 29.17
N ASP A 253 9.48 -14.01 29.57
CA ASP A 253 9.90 -14.16 30.98
C ASP A 253 11.10 -13.28 31.35
N LYS A 254 10.83 -12.02 31.70
CA LYS A 254 11.84 -11.10 32.26
C LYS A 254 12.45 -11.59 33.59
N LYS A 255 11.81 -12.53 34.28
CA LYS A 255 12.34 -13.12 35.52
C LYS A 255 13.39 -14.19 35.22
N PHE A 256 13.28 -14.90 34.09
CA PHE A 256 14.35 -15.75 33.56
C PHE A 256 15.63 -14.92 33.40
N GLU A 257 15.58 -13.80 32.69
CA GLU A 257 16.75 -12.97 32.41
C GLU A 257 17.41 -12.46 33.71
N GLY A 258 16.62 -11.91 34.63
CA GLY A 258 17.10 -11.44 35.92
C GLY A 258 17.64 -12.52 36.86
N ILE A 259 17.45 -13.80 36.56
CA ILE A 259 18.01 -14.94 37.31
C ILE A 259 19.22 -15.55 36.58
N THR A 260 19.18 -15.64 35.25
CA THR A 260 20.18 -16.38 34.46
C THR A 260 21.30 -15.49 33.95
N GLY A 261 21.02 -14.21 33.68
CA GLY A 261 21.91 -13.29 32.95
C GLY A 261 21.86 -13.48 31.43
N LEU A 262 21.00 -14.37 30.91
CA LEU A 262 20.80 -14.60 29.48
C LEU A 262 19.47 -14.00 29.03
N LYS A 263 19.36 -13.71 27.73
CA LYS A 263 18.06 -13.39 27.12
C LYS A 263 17.08 -14.54 27.28
N TYR A 264 15.78 -14.23 27.33
CA TYR A 264 14.76 -15.27 27.22
C TYR A 264 14.83 -15.96 25.84
N VAL A 265 14.75 -17.30 25.82
CA VAL A 265 14.66 -18.14 24.63
C VAL A 265 13.68 -19.29 24.94
N PRO A 266 12.57 -19.45 24.20
CA PRO A 266 11.64 -20.57 24.36
C PRO A 266 12.35 -21.93 24.27
N ARG A 267 11.81 -22.94 24.96
CA ARG A 267 12.50 -24.25 25.08
C ARG A 267 12.66 -25.00 23.76
N ASN A 268 11.71 -24.84 22.84
CA ASN A 268 11.79 -25.29 21.45
C ASN A 268 12.99 -24.64 20.73
N GLU A 269 13.12 -23.31 20.83
CA GLU A 269 14.20 -22.57 20.15
C GLU A 269 15.61 -22.83 20.71
N VAL A 270 15.75 -23.54 21.83
CA VAL A 270 17.08 -23.90 22.36
C VAL A 270 17.82 -24.81 21.37
N GLU A 271 17.16 -25.68 20.60
CA GLU A 271 17.86 -26.55 19.64
C GLU A 271 18.45 -25.76 18.47
N ASN A 272 17.81 -24.67 18.06
CA ASN A 272 18.24 -23.76 17.00
C ASN A 272 19.48 -22.90 17.36
N LEU A 273 20.00 -23.03 18.59
CA LEU A 273 21.25 -22.41 19.02
C LEU A 273 22.50 -23.25 18.62
N PRO A 274 23.69 -22.63 18.58
CA PRO A 274 24.98 -23.33 18.49
C PRO A 274 25.14 -24.32 19.64
N THR A 275 25.77 -25.46 19.37
CA THR A 275 25.87 -26.60 20.31
C THR A 275 26.54 -26.23 21.65
N GLU A 276 27.44 -25.25 21.66
CA GLU A 276 28.07 -24.72 22.87
C GLU A 276 27.06 -23.92 23.72
N SER A 277 26.33 -22.99 23.08
CA SER A 277 25.24 -22.20 23.68
C SER A 277 24.08 -23.06 24.18
N GLN A 278 23.73 -24.15 23.50
CA GLN A 278 22.68 -25.09 23.93
C GLN A 278 22.86 -25.53 25.39
N LYS A 279 24.06 -25.96 25.75
CA LYS A 279 24.41 -26.40 27.12
C LYS A 279 24.30 -25.25 28.14
N GLN A 280 24.67 -24.04 27.73
CA GLN A 280 24.55 -22.83 28.54
C GLN A 280 23.07 -22.49 28.82
N TYR A 281 22.20 -22.55 27.81
CA TYR A 281 20.76 -22.33 27.96
C TYR A 281 20.06 -23.46 28.73
N GLN A 282 20.45 -24.72 28.56
CA GLN A 282 19.98 -25.83 29.41
C GLN A 282 20.32 -25.60 30.89
N ASN A 283 21.55 -25.19 31.20
CA ASN A 283 21.98 -24.84 32.56
C ASN A 283 21.21 -23.63 33.10
N ALA A 284 20.96 -22.62 32.27
CA ALA A 284 20.15 -21.44 32.62
C ALA A 284 18.70 -21.82 32.95
N TRP A 285 18.07 -22.69 32.16
CA TRP A 285 16.74 -23.25 32.44
C TRP A 285 16.70 -24.08 33.73
N GLN A 286 17.73 -24.91 34.00
CA GLN A 286 17.84 -25.63 35.28
C GLN A 286 17.98 -24.66 36.47
N LYS A 287 18.81 -23.62 36.33
CA LYS A 287 18.98 -22.55 37.34
C LYS A 287 17.65 -21.86 37.64
N PHE A 288 16.94 -21.40 36.61
CA PHE A 288 15.63 -20.77 36.75
C PHE A 288 14.61 -21.69 37.47
N TYR A 289 14.57 -22.97 37.10
CA TYR A 289 13.65 -23.92 37.72
C TYR A 289 13.97 -24.18 39.19
N ARG A 290 15.23 -24.46 39.52
CA ARG A 290 15.70 -24.72 40.90
C ARG A 290 15.56 -23.48 41.79
N ASP A 291 15.99 -22.32 41.29
CA ASP A 291 16.15 -21.13 42.12
C ASP A 291 14.86 -20.32 42.26
N TYR A 292 13.90 -20.49 41.35
CA TYR A 292 12.61 -19.78 41.36
C TYR A 292 11.39 -20.69 41.13
N TRP A 293 11.19 -21.27 39.92
CA TRP A 293 9.91 -21.89 39.55
C TRP A 293 9.45 -23.01 40.50
N ASN A 294 10.37 -23.87 40.94
CA ASN A 294 10.02 -25.01 41.81
C ASN A 294 9.60 -24.57 43.22
N LYS A 295 9.96 -23.37 43.65
CA LYS A 295 9.58 -22.79 44.96
C LYS A 295 8.19 -22.17 44.97
N LEU A 296 7.58 -21.96 43.79
CA LEU A 296 6.25 -21.36 43.66
C LEU A 296 5.13 -22.40 43.89
N ASN A 297 4.09 -22.01 44.63
CA ASN A 297 2.83 -22.77 44.69
C ASN A 297 2.01 -22.62 43.39
N GLN A 298 0.90 -23.35 43.24
CA GLN A 298 0.12 -23.33 41.98
C GLN A 298 -0.53 -21.97 41.67
N GLN A 299 -0.97 -21.22 42.69
CA GLN A 299 -1.53 -19.87 42.50
C GLN A 299 -0.45 -18.90 42.02
N GLN A 300 0.75 -18.97 42.61
CA GLN A 300 1.92 -18.19 42.19
C GLN A 300 2.39 -18.56 40.78
N LYS A 301 2.37 -19.85 40.42
CA LYS A 301 2.69 -20.31 39.05
C LYS A 301 1.69 -19.80 38.02
N LYS A 302 0.40 -19.75 38.35
CA LYS A 302 -0.62 -19.14 37.50
C LYS A 302 -0.39 -17.63 37.36
N ALA A 303 -0.20 -16.92 38.47
CA ALA A 303 0.06 -15.48 38.47
C ALA A 303 1.34 -15.10 37.71
N HIS A 304 2.40 -15.92 37.78
CA HIS A 304 3.62 -15.72 37.00
C HIS A 304 3.36 -15.81 35.49
N ARG A 305 2.66 -16.84 35.03
CA ARG A 305 2.32 -16.99 33.59
C ARG A 305 1.51 -15.80 33.07
N GLN A 306 0.51 -15.36 33.83
CA GLN A 306 -0.30 -14.18 33.51
C GLN A 306 0.51 -12.86 33.59
N GLY A 307 1.65 -12.86 34.30
CA GLY A 307 2.59 -11.74 34.35
C GLY A 307 3.68 -11.77 33.26
N THR A 308 3.81 -12.87 32.53
CA THR A 308 4.68 -12.98 31.34
C THR A 308 3.92 -12.82 30.02
N GLU A 309 2.59 -12.93 30.06
CA GLU A 309 1.65 -12.74 28.95
C GLU A 309 1.76 -11.32 28.37
N LEU A 310 1.95 -11.23 27.06
CA LEU A 310 2.03 -10.00 26.28
C LEU A 310 0.65 -9.67 25.70
N LYS A 311 0.41 -8.38 25.45
CA LYS A 311 -0.84 -7.89 24.85
C LYS A 311 -0.99 -8.31 23.37
N TYR A 312 0.13 -8.55 22.70
CA TYR A 312 0.26 -8.88 21.28
C TYR A 312 1.48 -9.77 21.06
N ASP A 313 1.44 -10.59 20.02
CA ASP A 313 2.58 -11.39 19.55
C ASP A 313 3.76 -10.47 19.17
N ALA A 314 4.96 -10.73 19.69
CA ALA A 314 6.11 -9.83 19.52
C ALA A 314 7.36 -10.56 18.98
N VAL A 315 8.13 -9.87 18.13
CA VAL A 315 9.35 -10.39 17.49
C VAL A 315 10.58 -10.09 18.34
N PHE A 316 11.27 -11.13 18.82
CA PHE A 316 12.48 -11.03 19.65
C PHE A 316 13.72 -11.54 18.94
N ARG A 317 14.77 -10.70 18.83
CA ARG A 317 16.05 -11.06 18.19
C ARG A 317 17.08 -11.64 19.16
N VAL A 318 17.66 -12.78 18.80
CA VAL A 318 18.78 -13.46 19.48
C VAL A 318 19.89 -13.73 18.44
N PRO A 319 21.05 -13.02 18.49
CA PRO A 319 22.05 -13.08 17.41
C PRO A 319 22.66 -14.46 17.13
N GLU A 320 22.73 -15.33 18.13
CA GLU A 320 23.24 -16.70 18.00
C GLU A 320 22.26 -17.65 17.31
N LEU A 321 20.96 -17.35 17.32
CA LEU A 321 19.93 -18.24 16.81
C LEU A 321 20.11 -18.47 15.30
N GLY A 322 19.89 -19.71 14.88
CA GLY A 322 20.09 -20.15 13.51
C GLY A 322 18.99 -21.09 13.05
N LEU A 323 19.14 -21.63 11.83
CA LEU A 323 18.26 -22.64 11.28
C LEU A 323 19.08 -23.89 11.06
N ARG A 324 18.59 -25.04 11.51
CA ARG A 324 19.22 -26.34 11.23
C ARG A 324 18.70 -26.93 9.94
N PHE A 325 19.58 -27.58 9.19
CA PHE A 325 19.18 -28.38 8.04
C PHE A 325 18.41 -29.61 8.53
N PRO A 326 17.35 -30.06 7.84
CA PRO A 326 16.69 -31.33 8.13
C PRO A 326 17.65 -32.52 7.97
N ILE A 327 17.48 -33.54 8.80
CA ILE A 327 18.17 -34.83 8.69
C ILE A 327 17.42 -35.73 7.69
N SER A 328 16.08 -35.73 7.79
CA SER A 328 15.11 -36.31 6.87
C SER A 328 13.96 -35.32 6.68
N ASP A 329 13.04 -35.54 5.74
CA ASP A 329 12.00 -34.54 5.40
C ASP A 329 11.11 -34.11 6.59
N ASP A 330 10.95 -34.97 7.59
CA ASP A 330 10.15 -34.72 8.80
C ASP A 330 11.01 -34.41 10.06
N GLU A 331 12.34 -34.48 10.00
CA GLU A 331 13.22 -34.42 11.19
C GLU A 331 14.21 -33.24 11.17
N PRO A 332 14.06 -32.23 12.06
CA PRO A 332 15.09 -31.21 12.27
C PRO A 332 16.29 -31.78 13.04
N GLY A 333 17.38 -31.00 13.11
CA GLY A 333 18.51 -31.30 14.01
C GLY A 333 19.89 -31.43 13.35
N GLY A 334 19.98 -31.26 12.02
CA GLY A 334 21.24 -31.23 11.28
C GLY A 334 22.12 -30.02 11.58
N ASP A 335 23.04 -29.72 10.67
CA ASP A 335 23.99 -28.62 10.84
C ASP A 335 23.34 -27.23 10.66
N LEU A 336 23.97 -26.19 11.21
CA LEU A 336 23.45 -24.82 11.09
C LEU A 336 23.70 -24.28 9.68
N VAL A 337 22.63 -23.90 8.99
CA VAL A 337 22.67 -23.49 7.59
C VAL A 337 23.24 -22.07 7.46
N GLN A 338 24.20 -21.89 6.54
CA GLN A 338 24.74 -20.58 6.20
C GLN A 338 23.76 -19.82 5.30
N PRO A 339 23.56 -18.50 5.50
CA PRO A 339 22.62 -17.74 4.69
C PRO A 339 23.04 -17.63 3.21
N VAL A 340 22.06 -17.80 2.31
CA VAL A 340 22.21 -17.79 0.85
C VAL A 340 21.12 -16.91 0.24
N TYR A 341 21.50 -16.00 -0.65
CA TYR A 341 20.58 -15.10 -1.33
C TYR A 341 19.68 -15.84 -2.35
N PRO A 342 18.52 -15.29 -2.77
CA PRO A 342 17.62 -15.88 -3.78
C PRO A 342 18.24 -16.17 -5.17
N ASP A 343 19.49 -15.77 -5.41
CA ASP A 343 20.29 -16.07 -6.61
C ASP A 343 21.32 -17.20 -6.40
N GLY A 344 21.29 -17.89 -5.25
CA GLY A 344 22.19 -19.00 -4.91
C GLY A 344 23.56 -18.57 -4.36
N LYS A 345 23.83 -17.27 -4.16
CA LYS A 345 25.13 -16.82 -3.63
C LYS A 345 25.15 -16.79 -2.10
N THR A 346 26.18 -17.36 -1.48
CA THR A 346 26.38 -17.31 -0.03
C THR A 346 26.59 -15.88 0.47
N ALA A 347 25.99 -15.53 1.60
CA ALA A 347 26.10 -14.20 2.20
C ALA A 347 27.37 -14.02 3.04
N THR A 348 28.08 -12.90 2.85
CA THR A 348 29.19 -12.51 3.73
C THR A 348 28.65 -11.94 5.04
N LEU A 349 28.57 -12.78 6.07
CA LEU A 349 28.11 -12.35 7.40
C LEU A 349 29.15 -11.48 8.13
N LYS A 350 28.66 -10.65 9.04
CA LYS A 350 29.44 -9.91 10.03
C LYS A 350 28.90 -10.23 11.41
N GLU A 351 29.79 -10.38 12.39
CA GLU A 351 29.40 -10.72 13.77
C GLU A 351 28.49 -9.65 14.39
N GLY A 352 27.51 -10.06 15.20
CA GLY A 352 26.51 -9.20 15.85
C GLY A 352 25.45 -8.59 14.92
N VAL A 353 25.79 -8.32 13.66
CA VAL A 353 24.90 -7.73 12.63
C VAL A 353 23.66 -8.62 12.41
N ASP A 354 22.52 -7.98 12.16
CA ASP A 354 21.28 -8.67 11.83
C ASP A 354 21.33 -9.21 10.39
N ARG A 355 21.19 -10.53 10.26
CA ARG A 355 21.16 -11.21 8.96
C ARG A 355 20.05 -10.64 8.07
N ARG A 356 18.89 -10.28 8.65
CA ARG A 356 17.75 -9.71 7.90
C ARG A 356 18.09 -8.35 7.28
N THR A 357 18.98 -7.57 7.91
CA THR A 357 19.51 -6.33 7.34
C THR A 357 20.43 -6.59 6.15
N ILE A 358 21.22 -7.67 6.18
CA ILE A 358 22.07 -8.07 5.04
C ILE A 358 21.19 -8.48 3.85
N LEU A 359 20.12 -9.26 4.08
CA LEU A 359 19.15 -9.61 3.05
C LEU A 359 18.41 -8.39 2.48
N ALA A 360 17.94 -7.48 3.34
CA ALA A 360 17.29 -6.24 2.92
C ALA A 360 18.23 -5.35 2.07
N GLN A 361 19.50 -5.24 2.45
CA GLN A 361 20.51 -4.53 1.66
C GLN A 361 20.74 -5.19 0.28
N TRP A 362 20.74 -6.52 0.20
CA TRP A 362 20.87 -7.23 -1.07
C TRP A 362 19.65 -7.03 -2.00
N PHE A 363 18.43 -7.03 -1.45
CA PHE A 363 17.23 -6.70 -2.22
C PHE A 363 17.28 -5.28 -2.76
N THR A 364 17.66 -4.33 -1.92
CA THR A 364 17.53 -2.90 -2.22
C THR A 364 18.70 -2.29 -3.00
N ASP A 365 19.82 -3.03 -3.15
CA ASP A 365 21.02 -2.59 -3.86
C ASP A 365 20.69 -2.01 -5.25
N ARG A 366 21.32 -0.88 -5.63
CA ARG A 366 21.11 -0.24 -6.95
C ARG A 366 21.46 -1.17 -8.12
N ARG A 367 22.27 -2.20 -7.90
CA ARG A 367 22.61 -3.26 -8.88
C ARG A 367 21.56 -4.38 -9.00
N ASN A 368 20.60 -4.47 -8.08
CA ASN A 368 19.49 -5.43 -8.12
C ASN A 368 18.30 -4.82 -8.86
N ASP A 369 18.33 -4.87 -10.19
CA ASP A 369 17.24 -4.39 -11.05
C ASP A 369 15.98 -5.26 -10.90
N ARG A 370 16.14 -6.58 -10.74
CA ARG A 370 15.02 -7.52 -10.56
C ARG A 370 14.07 -7.13 -9.42
N PHE A 371 14.58 -6.74 -8.26
CA PHE A 371 13.77 -6.24 -7.14
C PHE A 371 12.85 -5.08 -7.54
N ARG A 372 13.37 -4.14 -8.32
CA ARG A 372 12.64 -2.97 -8.81
C ARG A 372 11.68 -3.33 -9.94
N LYS A 373 12.16 -4.07 -10.95
CA LYS A 373 11.39 -4.52 -12.11
C LYS A 373 10.16 -5.37 -11.73
N VAL A 374 10.26 -6.19 -10.67
CA VAL A 374 9.12 -6.95 -10.11
C VAL A 374 8.03 -6.02 -9.56
N LEU A 375 8.39 -4.94 -8.86
CA LEU A 375 7.41 -3.92 -8.44
C LEU A 375 6.88 -3.12 -9.64
N ILE A 376 7.77 -2.70 -10.55
CA ILE A 376 7.43 -1.90 -11.73
C ILE A 376 6.41 -2.63 -12.59
N ASN A 377 6.58 -3.93 -12.83
CA ASN A 377 5.62 -4.75 -13.58
C ASN A 377 4.23 -4.73 -12.91
N ARG A 378 4.15 -4.89 -11.58
CA ARG A 378 2.87 -4.87 -10.84
C ARG A 378 2.19 -3.48 -10.86
N ILE A 379 2.96 -2.40 -10.69
CA ILE A 379 2.47 -1.03 -10.83
C ILE A 379 1.99 -0.76 -12.26
N TRP A 380 2.77 -1.20 -13.26
CA TRP A 380 2.45 -1.07 -14.67
C TRP A 380 1.15 -1.79 -15.02
N THR A 381 0.96 -3.05 -14.62
CA THR A 381 -0.29 -3.76 -14.90
C THR A 381 -1.51 -3.06 -14.29
N ARG A 382 -1.38 -2.51 -13.07
CA ARG A 382 -2.46 -1.75 -12.40
C ARG A 382 -2.75 -0.39 -13.04
N LEU A 383 -1.84 0.14 -13.87
CA LEU A 383 -2.01 1.43 -14.55
C LEU A 383 -2.30 1.30 -16.05
N MET A 384 -1.73 0.32 -16.72
CA MET A 384 -1.74 0.14 -18.18
C MET A 384 -2.56 -1.08 -18.63
N GLY A 385 -3.06 -1.89 -17.69
CA GLY A 385 -3.97 -3.00 -17.97
C GLY A 385 -3.29 -4.27 -18.53
N TRP A 386 -1.96 -4.26 -18.70
CA TRP A 386 -1.16 -5.38 -19.22
C TRP A 386 0.20 -5.45 -18.51
N SER A 387 0.85 -6.62 -18.55
CA SER A 387 2.09 -6.90 -17.80
C SER A 387 3.26 -7.13 -18.76
N PHE A 388 4.46 -6.68 -18.41
CA PHE A 388 5.69 -7.00 -19.15
C PHE A 388 6.00 -8.51 -19.10
N PHE A 389 5.67 -9.17 -18.00
CA PHE A 389 5.78 -10.62 -17.83
C PHE A 389 4.70 -11.17 -16.88
N THR A 390 4.34 -12.44 -17.04
CA THR A 390 3.43 -13.19 -16.15
C THR A 390 3.96 -14.61 -15.94
N PRO A 391 3.76 -15.23 -14.76
CA PRO A 391 3.16 -14.69 -13.53
C PRO A 391 3.93 -13.52 -12.89
N MET A 392 3.27 -12.71 -12.06
CA MET A 392 3.89 -11.54 -11.41
C MET A 392 4.82 -11.90 -10.23
N ASP A 393 4.91 -13.18 -9.87
CA ASP A 393 5.70 -13.72 -8.76
C ASP A 393 6.65 -14.87 -9.18
N ASP A 394 6.71 -15.19 -10.49
CA ASP A 394 7.58 -16.23 -11.07
C ASP A 394 8.23 -15.73 -12.39
N TRP A 395 9.34 -15.01 -12.23
CA TRP A 395 10.25 -14.59 -13.29
C TRP A 395 11.47 -15.52 -13.30
N ASN A 396 11.44 -16.48 -14.22
CA ASN A 396 12.40 -17.56 -14.35
C ASN A 396 13.07 -17.58 -15.74
N ASP A 397 13.91 -18.59 -15.97
CA ASP A 397 14.73 -18.74 -17.19
C ASP A 397 13.90 -18.91 -18.48
N SER A 398 12.60 -19.21 -18.36
CA SER A 398 11.64 -19.37 -19.46
C SER A 398 10.68 -18.19 -19.61
N THR A 399 10.83 -17.13 -18.80
CA THR A 399 9.94 -15.96 -18.83
C THR A 399 10.31 -15.01 -19.97
N GLU A 400 9.47 -14.94 -20.99
CA GLU A 400 9.52 -13.89 -22.02
C GLU A 400 9.12 -12.53 -21.43
N ILE A 401 9.86 -11.47 -21.77
CA ILE A 401 9.57 -10.09 -21.35
C ILE A 401 9.11 -9.28 -22.56
N GLN A 402 7.86 -8.83 -22.53
CA GLN A 402 7.26 -7.93 -23.51
C GLN A 402 7.67 -6.49 -23.20
N GLY A 403 8.00 -5.69 -24.22
CA GLY A 403 8.40 -4.28 -24.10
C GLY A 403 9.56 -4.03 -23.12
N GLU A 404 10.65 -4.82 -23.21
CA GLU A 404 11.77 -4.75 -22.25
C GLU A 404 12.42 -3.37 -22.20
N GLU A 405 12.43 -2.62 -23.30
CA GLU A 405 12.93 -1.25 -23.39
C GLU A 405 12.16 -0.31 -22.46
N ILE A 406 10.83 -0.47 -22.38
CA ILE A 406 9.97 0.30 -21.47
C ILE A 406 10.27 -0.09 -20.02
N LEU A 407 10.38 -1.39 -19.71
CA LEU A 407 10.69 -1.87 -18.38
C LEU A 407 12.09 -1.39 -17.90
N ASN A 408 13.08 -1.40 -18.79
CA ASN A 408 14.43 -0.88 -18.54
C ASN A 408 14.46 0.64 -18.36
N HIS A 409 13.65 1.39 -19.11
CA HIS A 409 13.50 2.85 -18.93
C HIS A 409 12.82 3.20 -17.61
N LEU A 410 11.73 2.50 -17.25
CA LEU A 410 11.04 2.69 -15.97
C LEU A 410 11.92 2.34 -14.77
N ASP A 411 12.81 1.35 -14.89
CA ASP A 411 13.80 1.03 -13.86
C ASP A 411 14.78 2.20 -13.60
N GLN A 412 15.30 2.80 -14.68
CA GLN A 412 16.17 3.98 -14.58
C GLN A 412 15.43 5.17 -13.94
N VAL A 413 14.18 5.42 -14.33
CA VAL A 413 13.33 6.45 -13.71
C VAL A 413 13.10 6.19 -12.23
N PHE A 414 12.84 4.93 -11.83
CA PHE A 414 12.59 4.57 -10.43
C PHE A 414 13.86 4.71 -9.56
N VAL A 415 15.04 4.42 -10.09
CA VAL A 415 16.32 4.70 -9.41
C VAL A 415 16.60 6.21 -9.34
N GLN A 416 16.28 6.98 -10.38
CA GLN A 416 16.44 8.45 -10.38
C GLN A 416 15.50 9.16 -9.39
N GLN A 417 14.33 8.58 -9.12
CA GLN A 417 13.37 9.11 -8.14
C GLN A 417 13.51 8.46 -6.75
N ASP A 418 14.69 7.94 -6.41
CA ASP A 418 15.00 7.28 -5.13
C ASP A 418 13.90 6.31 -4.67
N TYR A 419 13.51 5.39 -5.55
CA TYR A 419 12.60 4.27 -5.26
C TYR A 419 11.20 4.72 -4.76
N ARG A 420 10.81 5.97 -4.98
CA ARG A 420 9.51 6.51 -4.53
C ARG A 420 8.37 6.10 -5.46
N ILE A 421 7.41 5.37 -4.91
CA ILE A 421 6.29 4.77 -5.65
C ILE A 421 5.42 5.83 -6.35
N LYS A 422 5.12 6.96 -5.68
CA LYS A 422 4.26 7.99 -6.29
C LYS A 422 4.90 8.69 -7.48
N ASP A 423 6.22 8.83 -7.47
CA ASP A 423 6.97 9.53 -8.51
C ASP A 423 7.01 8.67 -9.79
N LEU A 424 7.16 7.35 -9.66
CA LEU A 424 6.98 6.39 -10.75
C LEU A 424 5.54 6.39 -11.29
N ILE A 425 4.53 6.34 -10.40
CA ILE A 425 3.12 6.41 -10.79
C ILE A 425 2.83 7.73 -11.54
N LEU A 426 3.32 8.86 -11.02
CA LEU A 426 3.17 10.17 -11.65
C LEU A 426 3.79 10.20 -13.04
N TYR A 427 4.99 9.65 -13.20
CA TYR A 427 5.66 9.55 -14.50
C TYR A 427 4.79 8.79 -15.52
N ILE A 428 4.29 7.61 -15.14
CA ILE A 428 3.43 6.78 -16.00
C ILE A 428 2.14 7.53 -16.36
N VAL A 429 1.38 8.06 -15.40
CA VAL A 429 0.07 8.68 -15.69
C VAL A 429 0.16 10.07 -16.36
N SER A 430 1.32 10.71 -16.31
CA SER A 430 1.59 11.97 -17.05
C SER A 430 1.79 11.75 -18.55
N SER A 431 2.21 10.55 -18.96
CA SER A 431 2.44 10.18 -20.37
C SER A 431 1.19 10.33 -21.23
N ARG A 432 1.40 10.49 -22.55
CA ARG A 432 0.32 10.36 -23.54
C ARG A 432 -0.05 8.89 -23.72
N ALA A 433 0.88 7.94 -23.55
CA ALA A 433 0.65 6.49 -23.55
C ALA A 433 -0.47 6.07 -22.58
N TYR A 434 -0.44 6.56 -21.32
CA TYR A 434 -1.50 6.33 -20.34
C TYR A 434 -2.85 6.95 -20.74
N ALA A 435 -2.84 7.99 -21.58
CA ALA A 435 -4.02 8.72 -22.03
C ALA A 435 -4.53 8.28 -23.43
N ARG A 436 -4.24 7.05 -23.85
CA ARG A 436 -4.73 6.50 -25.13
C ARG A 436 -5.96 5.61 -24.96
N SER A 437 -6.73 5.51 -26.04
CA SER A 437 -7.84 4.56 -26.19
C SER A 437 -7.36 3.27 -26.86
N MET A 438 -8.12 2.18 -26.74
CA MET A 438 -7.90 1.00 -27.58
C MET A 438 -8.13 1.34 -29.06
N PRO A 439 -7.36 0.75 -29.99
CA PRO A 439 -7.71 0.79 -31.41
C PRO A 439 -9.08 0.15 -31.65
N VAL A 440 -9.92 0.76 -32.48
CA VAL A 440 -11.29 0.31 -32.80
C VAL A 440 -11.33 -0.97 -33.68
N LYS A 441 -10.15 -1.51 -34.03
CA LYS A 441 -9.99 -2.73 -34.83
C LYS A 441 -9.40 -3.84 -33.99
N ASP A 442 -9.83 -5.06 -34.26
CA ASP A 442 -9.38 -6.29 -33.58
C ASP A 442 -7.97 -6.70 -34.04
N SER A 443 -6.97 -5.83 -33.83
CA SER A 443 -5.56 -6.07 -34.13
C SER A 443 -4.94 -7.00 -33.09
N ARG A 444 -5.39 -8.25 -33.08
CA ARG A 444 -4.66 -9.39 -32.47
C ARG A 444 -3.51 -9.82 -33.37
N ASP A 445 -2.79 -8.85 -33.93
CA ASP A 445 -1.62 -9.14 -34.74
C ASP A 445 -0.52 -9.64 -33.82
N ALA A 446 -0.06 -10.87 -34.07
CA ALA A 446 0.92 -11.54 -33.22
C ALA A 446 2.31 -10.87 -33.26
N SER A 447 2.52 -9.90 -34.15
CA SER A 447 3.75 -9.11 -34.26
C SER A 447 3.88 -7.99 -33.22
N SER A 448 2.79 -7.58 -32.53
CA SER A 448 2.84 -6.48 -31.57
C SER A 448 3.59 -6.88 -30.28
N THR A 449 4.66 -6.14 -29.95
CA THR A 449 5.55 -6.41 -28.79
C THR A 449 5.02 -5.85 -27.46
N ILE A 450 3.97 -5.02 -27.51
CA ILE A 450 3.27 -4.45 -26.35
C ILE A 450 1.77 -4.74 -26.43
N ARG A 451 1.00 -4.23 -25.46
CA ARG A 451 -0.46 -4.31 -25.47
C ARG A 451 -1.07 -2.92 -25.22
N TYR A 452 -2.39 -2.86 -25.24
CA TYR A 452 -3.16 -1.63 -25.05
C TYR A 452 -4.02 -1.73 -23.79
N PHE A 453 -4.42 -0.59 -23.20
CA PHE A 453 -5.28 -0.58 -22.02
C PHE A 453 -6.63 -1.21 -22.37
N GLN A 454 -6.82 -2.48 -21.99
CA GLN A 454 -8.09 -3.18 -22.13
C GLN A 454 -9.04 -2.73 -21.02
N ALA A 455 -10.33 -2.63 -21.31
CA ALA A 455 -11.33 -2.24 -20.32
C ALA A 455 -11.30 -3.22 -19.12
N GLN A 456 -10.94 -2.74 -17.94
CA GLN A 456 -10.80 -3.56 -16.73
C GLN A 456 -12.01 -3.36 -15.81
N ARG A 457 -12.52 -4.44 -15.22
CA ARG A 457 -13.59 -4.33 -14.20
C ARG A 457 -13.05 -3.55 -13.00
N MET A 458 -13.88 -2.70 -12.38
CA MET A 458 -13.51 -2.08 -11.11
C MET A 458 -13.28 -3.14 -10.03
N ASP A 459 -12.22 -2.94 -9.23
CA ASP A 459 -11.99 -3.71 -8.01
C ASP A 459 -13.09 -3.40 -6.96
N ALA A 460 -13.20 -4.27 -5.95
CA ALA A 460 -14.26 -4.18 -4.94
C ALA A 460 -14.30 -2.82 -4.23
N ASP A 461 -13.12 -2.26 -3.94
CA ASP A 461 -12.95 -0.97 -3.28
C ASP A 461 -13.36 0.19 -4.21
N GLN A 462 -12.87 0.19 -5.46
CA GLN A 462 -13.26 1.15 -6.51
C GLN A 462 -14.77 1.18 -6.72
N LEU A 463 -15.39 0.01 -6.88
CA LEU A 463 -16.81 -0.11 -7.16
C LEU A 463 -17.63 0.39 -5.97
N MET A 464 -17.31 -0.03 -4.74
CA MET A 464 -18.05 0.41 -3.55
C MET A 464 -17.91 1.92 -3.31
N ASN A 465 -16.70 2.46 -3.39
CA ASN A 465 -16.45 3.90 -3.26
C ASN A 465 -17.16 4.72 -4.35
N SER A 466 -17.23 4.20 -5.58
CA SER A 466 -17.86 4.90 -6.71
C SER A 466 -19.39 4.85 -6.66
N LEU A 467 -19.98 3.74 -6.22
CA LEU A 467 -21.41 3.63 -5.89
C LEU A 467 -21.78 4.64 -4.79
N ILE A 468 -21.00 4.70 -3.72
CA ILE A 468 -21.20 5.65 -2.60
C ILE A 468 -21.11 7.10 -3.12
N LYS A 469 -20.00 7.49 -3.77
CA LYS A 469 -19.77 8.86 -4.26
C LYS A 469 -20.83 9.28 -5.30
N GLY A 470 -21.18 8.39 -6.23
CA GLY A 470 -22.17 8.65 -7.28
C GLY A 470 -23.61 8.82 -6.79
N SER A 471 -23.94 8.29 -5.61
CA SER A 471 -25.30 8.35 -5.04
C SER A 471 -25.73 9.71 -4.48
N PHE A 472 -24.79 10.65 -4.25
CA PHE A 472 -25.03 11.91 -3.53
C PHE A 472 -25.81 11.76 -2.20
N ALA A 473 -25.72 10.60 -1.53
CA ALA A 473 -26.51 10.30 -0.34
C ALA A 473 -26.19 11.27 0.82
N MET A 474 -27.22 11.96 1.33
CA MET A 474 -27.13 13.15 2.19
C MET A 474 -26.52 12.97 3.59
N THR A 475 -25.95 11.81 3.93
CA THR A 475 -25.29 11.56 5.22
C THR A 475 -23.94 10.87 5.06
N ILE A 476 -22.97 11.62 4.54
CA ILE A 476 -21.57 11.49 4.94
C ILE A 476 -21.17 12.87 5.50
N SER A 477 -20.86 12.95 6.80
CA SER A 477 -20.71 14.23 7.49
C SER A 477 -19.47 15.01 7.05
N ASP A 478 -19.68 16.26 6.63
CA ASP A 478 -18.65 17.29 6.42
C ASP A 478 -17.53 16.92 5.41
N ILE A 479 -17.87 16.25 4.29
CA ILE A 479 -17.01 16.24 3.09
C ILE A 479 -16.95 17.67 2.51
N ARG A 480 -16.04 18.48 3.05
CA ARG A 480 -15.63 19.74 2.43
C ARG A 480 -14.69 19.41 1.29
N GLU A 481 -15.21 19.37 0.06
CA GLU A 481 -14.39 19.22 -1.14
C GLU A 481 -13.28 20.27 -1.11
N ARG A 482 -12.04 19.77 -1.05
CA ARG A 482 -10.88 20.60 -0.71
C ARG A 482 -10.48 21.39 -1.95
N ARG A 483 -10.55 22.72 -1.88
CA ARG A 483 -10.19 23.62 -2.99
C ARG A 483 -8.78 23.26 -3.50
N ILE A 484 -8.72 22.63 -4.68
CA ILE A 484 -7.48 22.05 -5.18
C ILE A 484 -6.59 23.19 -5.69
N ALA A 485 -5.43 23.38 -5.06
CA ALA A 485 -4.44 24.35 -5.51
C ALA A 485 -3.63 23.75 -6.66
N LEU A 486 -4.04 24.08 -7.89
CA LEU A 486 -3.51 23.55 -9.14
C LEU A 486 -2.47 24.52 -9.73
N ALA A 487 -1.48 24.02 -10.47
CA ALA A 487 -0.38 24.84 -10.98
C ALA A 487 -0.73 25.52 -12.31
N SER A 488 -0.25 26.75 -12.51
CA SER A 488 -0.44 27.54 -13.74
C SER A 488 0.60 27.28 -14.84
N SER A 489 1.40 26.23 -14.67
CA SER A 489 2.47 25.80 -15.58
C SER A 489 2.78 24.34 -15.29
N ILE A 490 3.16 23.55 -16.29
CA ILE A 490 3.59 22.16 -16.09
C ILE A 490 4.79 22.16 -15.12
N PRO A 491 4.68 21.56 -13.92
CA PRO A 491 5.79 21.55 -12.98
C PRO A 491 6.82 20.49 -13.39
N ASP A 492 8.09 20.75 -13.10
CA ASP A 492 9.12 19.71 -13.17
C ASP A 492 8.79 18.59 -12.18
N LEU A 493 8.42 17.41 -12.70
CA LEU A 493 7.93 16.29 -11.90
C LEU A 493 8.94 15.86 -10.83
N SER A 494 10.26 16.00 -11.10
CA SER A 494 11.35 15.66 -10.16
C SER A 494 11.38 16.53 -8.90
N LYS A 495 10.68 17.67 -8.90
CA LYS A 495 10.67 18.66 -7.80
C LYS A 495 9.33 18.72 -7.06
N ILE A 496 8.36 17.86 -7.39
CA ILE A 496 7.02 17.88 -6.80
C ILE A 496 7.00 17.12 -5.47
N ASN A 497 6.66 17.80 -4.38
CA ASN A 497 6.46 17.16 -3.09
C ASN A 497 5.12 16.39 -3.05
N LEU A 498 5.18 15.09 -3.38
CA LEU A 498 4.06 14.15 -3.38
C LEU A 498 3.68 13.61 -1.99
N LYS A 499 4.22 14.19 -0.90
CA LYS A 499 3.70 13.91 0.45
C LYS A 499 2.24 14.32 0.56
N GLY A 500 1.45 13.42 1.14
CA GLY A 500 0.01 13.52 1.30
C GLY A 500 -0.40 14.64 2.26
N LEU A 501 -1.67 15.01 2.15
CA LEU A 501 -2.31 16.07 2.92
C LEU A 501 -3.67 15.57 3.46
N GLY A 502 -4.09 16.08 4.61
CA GLY A 502 -5.33 15.65 5.27
C GLY A 502 -5.12 14.52 6.27
N ALA A 503 -6.21 13.90 6.72
CA ALA A 503 -6.18 12.76 7.63
C ALA A 503 -6.50 11.46 6.87
N LEU A 504 -5.86 10.36 7.27
CA LEU A 504 -6.20 9.02 6.77
C LEU A 504 -7.44 8.49 7.49
N LYS A 505 -8.24 7.69 6.77
CA LYS A 505 -9.25 6.81 7.35
C LYS A 505 -8.64 5.44 7.65
N SER A 506 -9.09 4.84 8.74
CA SER A 506 -8.72 3.51 9.22
C SER A 506 -9.99 2.72 9.50
N PRO A 507 -9.99 1.38 9.32
CA PRO A 507 -10.97 0.54 9.96
C PRO A 507 -10.97 0.77 11.48
N SER A 508 -12.14 0.67 12.11
CA SER A 508 -12.30 0.79 13.57
C SER A 508 -13.11 -0.40 14.12
N PRO A 509 -12.75 -0.96 15.29
CA PRO A 509 -13.45 -2.13 15.82
C PRO A 509 -14.96 -1.91 15.97
N ASN A 510 -15.76 -2.84 15.45
CA ASN A 510 -17.23 -2.79 15.47
C ASN A 510 -17.85 -1.60 14.69
N GLN A 511 -17.12 -0.96 13.77
CA GLN A 511 -17.66 0.08 12.89
C GLN A 511 -18.83 -0.45 12.04
N ARG A 512 -19.98 0.23 12.11
CA ARG A 512 -21.21 -0.15 11.40
C ARG A 512 -21.47 0.70 10.16
N ASP A 513 -21.20 1.99 10.28
CA ASP A 513 -21.37 2.98 9.23
C ASP A 513 -19.99 3.36 8.69
N PHE A 514 -19.81 3.30 7.39
CA PHE A 514 -18.56 3.60 6.69
C PHE A 514 -18.83 4.47 5.47
N SER A 515 -17.82 5.25 5.08
CA SER A 515 -17.86 6.17 3.94
C SER A 515 -16.84 5.83 2.85
N SER A 516 -16.00 4.83 3.08
CA SER A 516 -15.06 4.25 2.11
C SER A 516 -14.75 2.79 2.43
N ALA A 517 -14.35 2.01 1.42
CA ALA A 517 -13.77 0.68 1.58
C ALA A 517 -12.51 0.65 2.49
N ALA A 518 -11.83 1.80 2.63
CA ALA A 518 -10.72 2.04 3.55
C ALA A 518 -11.08 1.93 5.04
N GLU A 519 -12.36 1.91 5.39
CA GLU A 519 -12.87 1.79 6.76
C GLU A 519 -13.38 0.36 7.05
N VAL A 520 -13.28 -0.56 6.08
CA VAL A 520 -13.73 -1.95 6.23
C VAL A 520 -12.54 -2.88 6.47
N GLU A 521 -12.63 -3.64 7.55
CA GLU A 521 -11.63 -4.60 8.01
C GLU A 521 -11.28 -5.69 6.97
N ARG A 522 -10.01 -6.07 6.94
CA ARG A 522 -9.45 -7.13 6.09
C ARG A 522 -8.89 -8.27 6.97
N PRO A 523 -9.00 -9.55 6.57
CA PRO A 523 -9.81 -10.04 5.45
C PRO A 523 -11.30 -9.75 5.66
N VAL A 524 -12.01 -9.53 4.54
CA VAL A 524 -13.41 -9.11 4.59
C VAL A 524 -14.33 -10.25 5.01
N ARG A 525 -15.43 -9.94 5.70
CA ARG A 525 -16.46 -10.94 6.03
C ARG A 525 -17.08 -11.47 4.74
N TYR A 526 -17.23 -12.79 4.62
CA TYR A 526 -17.64 -13.48 3.38
C TYR A 526 -18.97 -13.00 2.77
N ASN A 527 -19.88 -12.45 3.58
CA ASN A 527 -21.19 -11.94 3.17
C ASN A 527 -21.23 -10.40 3.04
N SER A 528 -20.07 -9.74 3.05
CA SER A 528 -19.94 -8.30 2.77
C SER A 528 -19.98 -8.02 1.26
N PHE A 529 -20.31 -6.78 0.90
CA PHE A 529 -20.23 -6.33 -0.50
C PHE A 529 -18.82 -6.57 -1.06
N LEU A 530 -17.78 -6.19 -0.31
CA LEU A 530 -16.40 -6.31 -0.78
C LEU A 530 -15.99 -7.76 -1.07
N ALA A 531 -16.45 -8.73 -0.27
CA ALA A 531 -16.18 -10.15 -0.52
C ALA A 531 -16.80 -10.64 -1.83
N VAL A 532 -18.07 -10.31 -2.10
CA VAL A 532 -18.76 -10.69 -3.34
C VAL A 532 -18.06 -10.12 -4.58
N PHE A 533 -17.58 -8.87 -4.51
CA PHE A 533 -16.81 -8.24 -5.59
C PHE A 533 -15.31 -8.57 -5.57
N GLY A 534 -14.90 -9.56 -4.76
CA GLY A 534 -13.59 -10.21 -4.88
C GLY A 534 -12.48 -9.68 -3.97
N ALA A 535 -12.76 -8.91 -2.91
CA ALA A 535 -11.72 -8.59 -1.93
C ALA A 535 -11.23 -9.87 -1.21
N GLY A 536 -9.93 -10.11 -1.30
CA GLY A 536 -9.31 -11.40 -0.95
C GLY A 536 -9.23 -11.74 0.54
N PRO A 537 -9.04 -13.04 0.87
CA PRO A 537 -8.93 -13.54 2.24
C PRO A 537 -7.56 -13.30 2.91
N ARG A 538 -6.60 -12.66 2.24
CA ARG A 538 -5.25 -12.30 2.73
C ARG A 538 -4.40 -13.52 3.11
N ILE A 539 -4.50 -14.58 2.30
CA ILE A 539 -3.76 -15.83 2.41
C ILE A 539 -2.60 -15.94 1.41
N ASP A 540 -2.65 -15.24 0.27
CA ASP A 540 -1.53 -15.18 -0.70
C ASP A 540 -1.29 -13.75 -1.25
N ILE A 541 -0.24 -13.58 -2.05
CA ILE A 541 0.16 -12.32 -2.70
C ILE A 541 -0.95 -11.86 -3.67
N ALA A 542 -1.58 -10.73 -3.36
CA ALA A 542 -2.62 -10.09 -4.19
C ALA A 542 -3.81 -11.02 -4.53
N ASP A 543 -4.32 -11.72 -3.51
CA ASP A 543 -5.44 -12.67 -3.60
C ASP A 543 -6.84 -12.05 -3.81
N ASP A 544 -6.91 -10.89 -4.47
CA ASP A 544 -8.16 -10.22 -4.82
C ASP A 544 -8.68 -10.72 -6.20
N GLU A 545 -9.91 -11.22 -6.26
CA GLU A 545 -10.54 -11.82 -7.44
C GLU A 545 -11.20 -10.77 -8.36
N MET A 546 -10.84 -10.78 -9.65
CA MET A 546 -11.34 -9.86 -10.67
C MET A 546 -12.34 -10.52 -11.63
N ALA A 547 -12.41 -11.85 -11.67
CA ALA A 547 -13.33 -12.59 -12.52
C ALA A 547 -14.80 -12.20 -12.26
N PRO A 548 -15.62 -12.04 -13.31
CA PRO A 548 -17.03 -11.73 -13.18
C PRO A 548 -17.82 -12.95 -12.71
N THR A 549 -18.67 -12.80 -11.69
CA THR A 549 -19.53 -13.89 -11.18
C THR A 549 -21.02 -13.55 -11.30
N ILE A 550 -21.87 -14.58 -11.33
CA ILE A 550 -23.33 -14.41 -11.32
C ILE A 550 -23.78 -13.73 -10.00
N GLU A 551 -23.11 -14.03 -8.89
CA GLU A 551 -23.41 -13.43 -7.58
C GLU A 551 -23.15 -11.91 -7.56
N GLN A 552 -22.07 -11.45 -8.20
CA GLN A 552 -21.79 -10.01 -8.38
C GLN A 552 -22.91 -9.31 -9.14
N VAL A 553 -23.36 -9.88 -10.27
CA VAL A 553 -24.45 -9.31 -11.08
C VAL A 553 -25.76 -9.27 -10.29
N LEU A 554 -26.13 -10.38 -9.62
CA LEU A 554 -27.33 -10.43 -8.77
C LEU A 554 -27.25 -9.45 -7.59
N THR A 555 -26.04 -9.18 -7.07
CA THR A 555 -25.78 -8.24 -5.97
C THR A 555 -25.80 -6.77 -6.41
N LEU A 556 -25.44 -6.45 -7.66
CA LEU A 556 -25.70 -5.11 -8.20
C LEU A 556 -27.21 -4.89 -8.39
N LEU A 557 -27.91 -5.85 -9.00
CA LEU A 557 -29.34 -5.75 -9.29
C LEU A 557 -30.20 -5.66 -8.01
N ASN A 558 -29.94 -6.53 -7.02
CA ASN A 558 -30.82 -6.75 -5.87
C ASN A 558 -30.18 -6.43 -4.50
N GLY A 559 -28.88 -6.15 -4.45
CA GLY A 559 -28.13 -6.03 -3.19
C GLY A 559 -28.58 -4.85 -2.33
N ARG A 560 -28.49 -5.02 -1.01
CA ARG A 560 -28.90 -4.02 -0.01
C ARG A 560 -28.20 -2.67 -0.16
N LEU A 561 -26.95 -2.65 -0.65
CA LEU A 561 -26.21 -1.43 -0.91
C LEU A 561 -26.82 -0.67 -2.10
N THR A 562 -26.82 -1.26 -3.29
CA THR A 562 -27.32 -0.63 -4.53
C THR A 562 -28.77 -0.17 -4.38
N ASN A 563 -29.64 -1.00 -3.81
CA ASN A 563 -31.04 -0.64 -3.55
C ASN A 563 -31.16 0.53 -2.57
N ARG A 564 -30.38 0.58 -1.49
CA ARG A 564 -30.38 1.71 -0.55
C ARG A 564 -29.88 3.00 -1.21
N LEU A 565 -28.84 2.92 -2.04
CA LEU A 565 -28.28 4.07 -2.74
C LEU A 565 -29.29 4.63 -3.76
N ALA A 566 -29.90 3.76 -4.58
CA ALA A 566 -30.94 4.15 -5.54
C ALA A 566 -32.19 4.73 -4.85
N GLN A 567 -32.75 4.06 -3.83
CA GLN A 567 -33.94 4.55 -3.10
C GLN A 567 -33.68 5.85 -2.31
N ASN A 568 -32.42 6.13 -1.95
CA ASN A 568 -32.00 7.40 -1.35
C ASN A 568 -31.71 8.50 -2.38
N PHE A 569 -31.56 8.16 -3.65
CA PHE A 569 -31.19 9.08 -4.72
C PHE A 569 -32.28 10.11 -5.02
N ALA A 570 -31.87 11.27 -5.58
CA ALA A 570 -32.74 12.35 -6.04
C ALA A 570 -33.75 12.92 -4.99
N ARG A 571 -33.64 12.56 -3.70
CA ARG A 571 -34.55 13.06 -2.66
C ARG A 571 -34.53 14.58 -2.52
N LYS A 572 -35.63 15.15 -2.03
CA LYS A 572 -35.77 16.59 -1.75
C LYS A 572 -34.61 17.11 -0.90
N GLY A 573 -33.85 18.07 -1.46
CA GLY A 573 -32.66 18.66 -0.84
C GLY A 573 -31.32 18.02 -1.23
N SER A 574 -31.32 16.89 -1.96
CA SER A 574 -30.10 16.31 -2.55
C SER A 574 -29.50 17.21 -3.64
N TYR A 575 -28.23 17.00 -4.00
CA TYR A 575 -27.55 17.79 -5.04
C TYR A 575 -28.34 17.81 -6.36
N ILE A 576 -28.78 16.65 -6.87
CA ILE A 576 -29.55 16.57 -8.12
C ILE A 576 -30.91 17.28 -8.03
N HIS A 577 -31.56 17.26 -6.86
CA HIS A 577 -32.78 18.04 -6.64
C HIS A 577 -32.49 19.55 -6.65
N GLN A 578 -31.40 20.00 -6.00
CA GLN A 578 -30.99 21.41 -6.03
C GLN A 578 -30.59 21.87 -7.44
N TYR A 579 -29.89 21.01 -8.19
CA TYR A 579 -29.50 21.25 -9.59
C TYR A 579 -30.74 21.41 -10.48
N TYR A 580 -31.72 20.50 -10.39
CA TYR A 580 -33.00 20.64 -11.09
C TYR A 580 -33.74 21.93 -10.68
N GLN A 581 -33.73 22.31 -9.40
CA GLN A 581 -34.34 23.57 -8.95
C GLN A 581 -33.65 24.83 -9.49
N LYS A 582 -32.38 24.73 -9.94
CA LYS A 582 -31.63 25.83 -10.55
C LYS A 582 -31.85 25.90 -12.06
N GLU A 583 -31.69 24.80 -12.79
CA GLU A 583 -31.83 24.80 -14.26
C GLU A 583 -33.28 24.67 -14.76
N GLY A 584 -34.20 24.17 -13.92
CA GLY A 584 -35.60 23.93 -14.25
C GLY A 584 -35.88 22.72 -15.16
N ASN A 585 -34.84 22.09 -15.71
CA ASN A 585 -34.93 21.06 -16.74
C ASN A 585 -34.53 19.65 -16.23
N ILE A 586 -35.36 18.65 -16.55
CA ILE A 586 -35.10 17.24 -16.20
C ILE A 586 -34.01 16.60 -17.08
N GLN A 587 -33.83 17.07 -18.32
CA GLN A 587 -32.76 16.62 -19.21
C GLN A 587 -31.37 17.03 -18.66
N ASP A 588 -31.24 18.24 -18.12
CA ASP A 588 -29.99 18.70 -17.51
C ASP A 588 -29.70 17.98 -16.19
N ALA A 589 -30.72 17.66 -15.40
CA ALA A 589 -30.59 16.80 -14.23
C ALA A 589 -30.14 15.37 -14.61
N ALA A 590 -30.68 14.79 -15.69
CA ALA A 590 -30.22 13.50 -16.22
C ALA A 590 -28.78 13.57 -16.74
N ASN A 591 -28.43 14.64 -17.48
CA ASN A 591 -27.07 14.87 -17.97
C ASN A 591 -26.06 14.97 -16.80
N ALA A 592 -26.41 15.65 -15.71
CA ALA A 592 -25.58 15.73 -14.50
C ALA A 592 -25.29 14.35 -13.87
N ILE A 593 -26.22 13.40 -13.99
CA ILE A 593 -26.02 12.00 -13.55
C ILE A 593 -25.04 11.26 -14.48
N PHE A 594 -25.14 11.45 -15.80
CA PHE A 594 -24.12 10.93 -16.73
C PHE A 594 -22.74 11.50 -16.44
N ARG A 595 -22.64 12.82 -16.17
CA ARG A 595 -21.37 13.44 -15.81
C ARG A 595 -20.81 12.86 -14.51
N SER A 596 -21.61 12.74 -13.44
CA SER A 596 -21.08 12.20 -12.17
C SER A 596 -20.71 10.72 -12.26
N LEU A 597 -21.56 9.88 -12.86
CA LEU A 597 -21.39 8.42 -12.82
C LEU A 597 -20.46 7.88 -13.90
N LEU A 598 -20.44 8.51 -15.08
CA LEU A 598 -19.70 8.04 -16.27
C LEU A 598 -18.62 9.04 -16.74
N SER A 599 -18.54 10.24 -16.16
CA SER A 599 -17.52 11.27 -16.47
C SER A 599 -17.61 11.89 -17.86
N ARG A 600 -18.68 11.60 -18.61
CA ARG A 600 -19.02 12.18 -19.92
C ARG A 600 -20.43 12.80 -19.92
N ARG A 601 -20.81 13.48 -21.00
CA ARG A 601 -22.19 13.95 -21.20
C ARG A 601 -23.10 12.82 -21.69
N MET A 602 -24.40 12.94 -21.41
CA MET A 602 -25.45 12.13 -22.02
C MET A 602 -25.57 12.49 -23.51
N SER A 603 -25.70 11.49 -24.40
CA SER A 603 -25.95 11.70 -25.83
C SER A 603 -27.45 11.85 -26.13
N ASP A 604 -27.79 12.45 -27.28
CA ASP A 604 -29.19 12.61 -27.72
C ASP A 604 -29.92 11.27 -27.87
N ALA A 605 -29.21 10.21 -28.29
CA ALA A 605 -29.77 8.87 -28.43
C ALA A 605 -30.04 8.20 -27.07
N GLU A 606 -29.27 8.52 -26.03
CA GLU A 606 -29.56 8.09 -24.66
C GLU A 606 -30.71 8.90 -24.08
N TRP A 607 -30.73 10.22 -24.31
CA TRP A 607 -31.83 11.07 -23.89
C TRP A 607 -33.17 10.61 -24.48
N GLN A 608 -33.24 10.32 -25.79
CA GLN A 608 -34.44 9.79 -26.44
C GLN A 608 -34.96 8.49 -25.80
N ARG A 609 -34.06 7.63 -25.28
CA ARG A 609 -34.43 6.39 -24.57
C ARG A 609 -34.91 6.65 -23.13
N ILE A 610 -34.39 7.69 -22.48
CA ILE A 610 -34.67 8.03 -21.08
C ILE A 610 -35.85 9.01 -20.97
N GLN A 611 -36.18 9.74 -22.02
CA GLN A 611 -37.26 10.72 -22.07
C GLN A 611 -38.63 10.09 -21.77
N THR A 612 -38.89 8.87 -22.24
CA THR A 612 -40.12 8.12 -21.97
C THR A 612 -40.26 7.72 -20.50
N LEU A 613 -39.15 7.39 -19.83
CA LEU A 613 -39.13 7.06 -18.40
C LEU A 613 -39.30 8.32 -17.53
N THR A 614 -38.65 9.42 -17.93
CA THR A 614 -38.60 10.65 -17.13
C THR A 614 -39.82 11.55 -17.29
N THR A 615 -40.35 11.69 -18.52
CA THR A 615 -41.41 12.67 -18.85
C THR A 615 -42.82 12.10 -18.87
N THR A 616 -43.02 10.79 -18.69
CA THR A 616 -44.36 10.17 -18.65
C THR A 616 -44.58 9.35 -17.38
N ASP A 617 -45.81 9.31 -16.88
CA ASP A 617 -46.23 8.35 -15.84
C ASP A 617 -46.79 7.05 -16.44
N LEU A 618 -47.13 6.09 -15.59
CA LEU A 618 -47.72 4.79 -15.97
C LEU A 618 -49.08 4.91 -16.70
N ALA A 619 -49.69 6.11 -16.75
CA ALA A 619 -50.92 6.41 -17.47
C ALA A 619 -50.69 7.29 -18.71
N GLY A 620 -49.44 7.61 -19.07
CA GLY A 620 -49.08 8.40 -20.24
C GLY A 620 -49.18 9.92 -20.09
N ASN A 621 -49.35 10.45 -18.87
CA ASN A 621 -49.42 11.90 -18.65
C ASN A 621 -48.03 12.55 -18.66
N ARG A 622 -47.89 13.71 -19.32
CA ARG A 622 -46.63 14.48 -19.29
C ARG A 622 -46.32 15.04 -17.90
N LYS A 623 -45.11 14.76 -17.42
CA LYS A 623 -44.47 15.37 -16.25
C LYS A 623 -43.36 16.33 -16.70
N ASP A 624 -43.71 17.59 -16.97
CA ASP A 624 -42.73 18.70 -17.05
C ASP A 624 -42.27 19.13 -15.63
N ARG A 625 -41.98 18.13 -14.77
CA ARG A 625 -41.79 18.27 -13.32
C ARG A 625 -40.79 17.21 -12.82
N PHE A 626 -40.09 17.52 -11.74
CA PHE A 626 -39.15 16.61 -11.07
C PHE A 626 -39.76 15.22 -10.79
N ASN A 627 -39.26 14.20 -11.48
CA ASN A 627 -39.74 12.83 -11.38
C ASN A 627 -38.68 11.99 -10.64
N GLN A 628 -38.78 11.92 -9.30
CA GLN A 628 -37.76 11.27 -8.46
C GLN A 628 -37.58 9.79 -8.85
N GLU A 629 -38.68 9.05 -9.03
CA GLU A 629 -38.70 7.61 -9.34
C GLU A 629 -37.89 7.31 -10.61
N ALA A 630 -38.14 8.02 -11.71
CA ALA A 630 -37.40 7.85 -12.95
C ALA A 630 -35.90 8.17 -12.84
N LEU A 631 -35.50 9.07 -11.93
CA LEU A 631 -34.09 9.32 -11.63
C LEU A 631 -33.47 8.23 -10.75
N GLN A 632 -34.27 7.52 -9.95
CA GLN A 632 -33.84 6.33 -9.18
C GLN A 632 -33.65 5.11 -10.11
N ASP A 633 -34.56 4.91 -11.06
CA ASP A 633 -34.43 3.88 -12.11
C ASP A 633 -33.24 4.15 -13.03
N LEU A 634 -32.98 5.42 -13.37
CA LEU A 634 -31.82 5.82 -14.17
C LEU A 634 -30.50 5.51 -13.47
N ILE A 635 -30.32 5.89 -12.20
CA ILE A 635 -29.07 5.55 -11.48
C ILE A 635 -28.92 4.05 -11.25
N TRP A 636 -30.00 3.32 -10.97
CA TRP A 636 -29.94 1.86 -10.87
C TRP A 636 -29.53 1.22 -12.21
N SER A 637 -30.05 1.73 -13.32
CA SER A 637 -29.66 1.28 -14.67
C SER A 637 -28.19 1.57 -14.99
N ILE A 638 -27.68 2.75 -14.62
CA ILE A 638 -26.26 3.10 -14.80
C ILE A 638 -25.38 2.25 -13.89
N PHE A 639 -25.73 2.05 -12.62
CA PHE A 639 -24.97 1.19 -11.67
C PHE A 639 -24.83 -0.26 -12.15
N ASN A 640 -25.78 -0.76 -12.95
CA ASN A 640 -25.74 -2.10 -13.56
C ASN A 640 -25.17 -2.10 -15.00
N SER A 641 -24.72 -0.95 -15.52
CA SER A 641 -24.17 -0.83 -16.87
C SER A 641 -22.71 -1.26 -16.95
N GLN A 642 -22.33 -1.84 -18.10
CA GLN A 642 -20.93 -2.24 -18.37
C GLN A 642 -19.97 -1.03 -18.30
N GLU A 643 -20.41 0.15 -18.75
CA GLU A 643 -19.61 1.37 -18.74
C GLU A 643 -19.35 1.92 -17.33
N PHE A 644 -20.31 1.76 -16.40
CA PHE A 644 -20.10 2.16 -15.02
C PHE A 644 -19.13 1.24 -14.28
N ILE A 645 -19.28 -0.09 -14.44
CA ILE A 645 -18.51 -1.08 -13.69
C ILE A 645 -17.10 -1.34 -14.25
N HIS A 646 -16.75 -0.75 -15.40
CA HIS A 646 -15.41 -0.82 -15.98
C HIS A 646 -14.67 0.51 -15.91
N ILE A 647 -13.35 0.38 -15.90
CA ILE A 647 -12.38 1.40 -16.23
C ILE A 647 -12.08 1.25 -17.72
N ASN A 648 -12.23 2.33 -18.49
CA ASN A 648 -12.05 2.37 -19.96
C ASN A 648 -10.87 3.25 -20.36
#